data_AF-A0A397DRK2-F1
#
_entry.id   AF-A0A397DRK2-F1
#
_cell.length_a   1.000
_cell.length_b   1.000
_cell.length_c   1.000
_cell.angle_alpha   90.00
_cell.angle_beta   90.00
_cell.angle_gamma   90.00
#
_symmetry.space_group_name_H-M   'P 1'
#
loop_
_entity.id
_entity.type
_entity.pdbx_description
1 polymer ?
#
loop_
_entity_poly.entity_id
_entity_poly.type
_entity_poly.pdbx_seq_one_letter_code
_entity_poly.pdbx_strand_id
1 'polypeptide(L)'
;MLLEVVQIARSIQSSTSDYVNFPARFTVPDVTPWPKSLRGRTIQVARVRRQFKDGVLPTAVVEALNNVGFVWDAKQHNWTLRVLALKTYKSLYHNLLVPYEFTVPPHAATWSRDLWGCKLGVAVTNIRSRAHQLPPDRKAELDALGFVWDSHELTFDIKVLALNTYKQLHGHVHVPFEFKVPDTHPSWPPTCWKLKLGRAVHDLRCRGDHLTPERRDVLDALGYVPLFVWDSHELNWDMKLQALATFKQVFGGTLVVPQDFVVPSTAPWPQRSWSMKLVGQAVTNMRFRADSMSAERHAQLEAIGFIWDYPELRVDAGVLLQIKSIAACEFDKENTNNHILLGSSNEDHINAFNDDASSNRIIKANISNTTSDRRDLMELGFLAEENDCGQSLLRLVSRGSAIIAELLRLSNNIPGIFLGSAFVEDPEQRKYLDILFDFAYLKNPEEFENRVNSDTDLLDVDDEFMGNHEDILDRFYQLFDSIYKYIQDFLAFCDQLEKGFFIQHNLANILLNTDGAQLLCEALYLYGVMLLLLDQRIPGPARERMVIAFFRNKGESALENIDEVCKLCRVTGFLPGSPKPAQYPERYFKRFAPPKEVVSMVIGKLQTDDVYLQEPAFPHRDHRSTRLAAQASVLYVVLYFAPDILIHEKSTMREIVDRHFNDNFIITTYMGNVADLSL
;
A
#
# COMPACT_ATOMS: atom_id res chain seq x y z
N MET A 1 -7.92 36.51 -31.69
CA MET A 1 -8.79 36.05 -30.59
C MET A 1 -8.01 35.86 -29.30
N LEU A 2 -7.12 34.86 -29.17
CA LEU A 2 -6.36 34.65 -27.94
C LEU A 2 -5.55 35.89 -27.52
N LEU A 3 -4.83 36.54 -28.45
CA LEU A 3 -4.03 37.73 -28.15
C LEU A 3 -4.85 38.87 -27.51
N GLU A 4 -6.06 39.13 -28.02
CA GLU A 4 -6.98 40.15 -27.51
C GLU A 4 -7.48 39.80 -26.10
N VAL A 5 -7.78 38.52 -25.86
CA VAL A 5 -8.15 38.03 -24.52
C VAL A 5 -6.98 38.08 -23.55
N VAL A 6 -5.77 37.75 -23.99
CA VAL A 6 -4.54 37.83 -23.18
C VAL A 6 -4.22 39.28 -22.81
N GLN A 7 -4.41 40.24 -23.73
CA GLN A 7 -4.21 41.67 -23.46
C GLN A 7 -5.20 42.21 -22.42
N ILE A 8 -6.47 41.80 -22.51
CA ILE A 8 -7.50 42.21 -21.53
C ILE A 8 -7.29 41.50 -20.19
N ALA A 9 -6.91 40.22 -20.19
CA ALA A 9 -6.50 39.53 -18.97
C ALA A 9 -5.31 40.22 -18.31
N ARG A 10 -4.32 40.66 -19.10
CA ARG A 10 -3.17 41.41 -18.59
C ARG A 10 -3.58 42.71 -17.94
N SER A 11 -4.51 43.47 -18.51
CA SER A 11 -4.95 44.73 -17.91
C SER A 11 -5.67 44.51 -16.58
N ILE A 12 -6.50 43.46 -16.47
CA ILE A 12 -7.18 43.07 -15.23
C ILE A 12 -6.17 42.58 -14.18
N GLN A 13 -5.26 41.68 -14.57
CA GLN A 13 -4.32 41.00 -13.68
C GLN A 13 -3.08 41.84 -13.36
N SER A 14 -2.86 42.97 -14.05
CA SER A 14 -1.68 43.83 -13.89
C SER A 14 -1.44 44.32 -12.45
N SER A 15 -2.50 44.37 -11.63
CA SER A 15 -2.45 44.73 -10.22
C SER A 15 -1.97 43.58 -9.32
N THR A 16 -2.19 42.32 -9.72
CA THR A 16 -1.98 41.11 -8.90
C THR A 16 -0.88 40.19 -9.39
N SER A 17 -0.55 40.21 -10.69
CA SER A 17 0.39 39.28 -11.33
C SER A 17 1.16 40.00 -12.43
N ASP A 18 2.42 39.62 -12.65
CA ASP A 18 3.24 40.09 -13.77
C ASP A 18 3.15 39.20 -15.02
N TYR A 19 2.50 38.04 -14.88
CA TYR A 19 2.29 37.06 -15.95
C TYR A 19 0.81 36.80 -16.19
N VAL A 20 0.49 36.34 -17.40
CA VAL A 20 -0.85 35.87 -17.75
C VAL A 20 -0.81 34.36 -17.94
N ASN A 21 -1.31 33.65 -16.93
CA ASN A 21 -1.48 32.20 -16.99
C ASN A 21 -2.96 31.87 -17.12
N PHE A 22 -3.30 31.12 -18.17
CA PHE A 22 -4.64 30.61 -18.36
C PHE A 22 -4.72 29.10 -18.07
N PRO A 23 -5.88 28.62 -17.57
CA PRO A 23 -6.20 27.20 -17.59
C PRO A 23 -6.17 26.64 -19.02
N ALA A 24 -6.10 25.31 -19.14
CA ALA A 24 -6.11 24.62 -20.43
C ALA A 24 -7.27 25.09 -21.34
N ARG A 25 -8.40 25.41 -20.70
CA ARG A 25 -9.61 25.95 -21.29
C ARG A 25 -10.03 27.22 -20.55
N PHE A 26 -10.14 28.34 -21.26
CA PHE A 26 -10.61 29.60 -20.69
C PHE A 26 -11.88 30.06 -21.38
N THR A 27 -13.00 30.05 -20.65
CA THR A 27 -14.26 30.64 -21.11
C THR A 27 -14.28 32.11 -20.76
N VAL A 28 -14.44 32.95 -21.77
CA VAL A 28 -14.45 34.41 -21.61
C VAL A 28 -15.71 34.82 -20.83
N PRO A 29 -15.57 35.44 -19.66
CA PRO A 29 -16.72 35.87 -18.85
C PRO A 29 -17.65 36.83 -19.59
N ASP A 30 -18.97 36.69 -19.41
CA ASP A 30 -19.99 37.55 -20.03
C ASP A 30 -20.17 38.90 -19.32
N VAL A 31 -19.04 39.54 -18.96
CA VAL A 31 -19.01 40.82 -18.24
C VAL A 31 -18.02 41.78 -18.89
N THR A 32 -18.20 43.08 -18.68
CA THR A 32 -17.17 44.08 -19.03
C THR A 32 -15.92 43.82 -18.19
N PRO A 33 -14.69 43.88 -18.74
CA PRO A 33 -14.27 44.56 -19.98
C PRO A 33 -14.16 43.69 -21.23
N TRP A 34 -14.68 42.46 -21.23
CA TRP A 34 -14.54 41.54 -22.37
C TRP A 34 -15.38 41.99 -23.59
N PRO A 35 -14.86 41.88 -24.84
CA PRO A 35 -15.58 42.30 -26.05
C PRO A 35 -16.85 41.48 -26.25
N LYS A 36 -17.97 42.13 -26.62
CA LYS A 36 -19.26 41.45 -26.80
C LYS A 36 -19.21 40.28 -27.78
N SER A 37 -18.32 40.32 -28.77
CA SER A 37 -18.10 39.25 -29.75
C SER A 37 -17.44 38.00 -29.17
N LEU A 38 -16.72 38.12 -28.05
CA LEU A 38 -15.94 37.06 -27.41
C LEU A 38 -16.57 36.52 -26.13
N ARG A 39 -17.58 37.19 -25.57
CA ARG A 39 -18.27 36.76 -24.34
C ARG A 39 -18.92 35.39 -24.53
N GLY A 40 -18.76 34.52 -23.53
CA GLY A 40 -19.25 33.14 -23.57
C GLY A 40 -18.48 32.22 -24.52
N ARG A 41 -17.48 32.73 -25.27
CA ARG A 41 -16.63 31.88 -26.10
C ARG A 41 -15.55 31.23 -25.26
N THR A 42 -15.31 29.96 -25.55
CA THR A 42 -14.25 29.18 -24.92
C THR A 42 -13.00 29.17 -25.79
N ILE A 43 -11.86 29.45 -25.18
CA ILE A 43 -10.55 29.48 -25.83
C ILE A 43 -9.74 28.29 -25.34
N GLN A 44 -9.35 27.44 -26.28
CA GLN A 44 -8.48 26.28 -26.04
C GLN A 44 -7.02 26.71 -25.98
N VAL A 45 -6.57 27.11 -24.79
CA VAL A 45 -5.19 27.54 -24.53
C VAL A 45 -4.22 26.35 -24.63
N ALA A 46 -4.67 25.14 -24.27
CA ALA A 46 -3.89 23.91 -24.42
C ALA A 46 -3.50 23.64 -25.89
N ARG A 47 -4.44 23.80 -26.82
CA ARG A 47 -4.19 23.66 -28.26
C ARG A 47 -3.15 24.67 -28.76
N VAL A 48 -3.20 25.91 -28.28
CA VAL A 48 -2.21 26.94 -28.64
C VAL A 48 -0.83 26.60 -28.06
N ARG A 49 -0.75 26.07 -26.83
CA ARG A 49 0.51 25.57 -26.25
C ARG A 49 1.08 24.38 -27.04
N ARG A 50 0.22 23.48 -27.54
CA ARG A 50 0.61 22.34 -28.40
C ARG A 50 1.17 22.82 -29.74
N GLN A 51 0.45 23.71 -30.42
CA GLN A 51 0.90 24.32 -31.69
C GLN A 51 2.23 25.10 -31.56
N PHE A 52 2.54 25.63 -30.37
CA PHE A 52 3.81 26.29 -30.09
C PHE A 52 4.95 25.27 -29.99
N LYS A 53 4.70 24.15 -29.31
CA LYS A 53 5.64 23.03 -29.21
C LYS A 53 5.92 22.41 -30.58
N ASP A 54 4.90 22.31 -31.43
CA ASP A 54 4.99 21.72 -32.77
C ASP A 54 5.58 22.70 -33.82
N GLY A 55 5.88 23.94 -33.43
CA GLY A 55 6.48 24.95 -34.32
C GLY A 55 5.52 25.51 -35.39
N VAL A 56 4.22 25.29 -35.25
CA VAL A 56 3.19 25.63 -36.25
C VAL A 56 2.71 27.09 -36.12
N LEU A 57 2.94 27.73 -34.96
CA LEU A 57 2.49 29.10 -34.70
C LEU A 57 3.33 30.15 -35.45
N PRO A 58 2.70 31.17 -36.07
CA PRO A 58 3.42 32.29 -36.66
C PRO A 58 4.29 33.03 -35.64
N THR A 59 5.53 33.33 -36.00
CA THR A 59 6.51 34.01 -35.14
C THR A 59 6.00 35.34 -34.58
N ALA A 60 5.30 36.13 -35.39
CA ALA A 60 4.70 37.39 -34.96
C ALA A 60 3.66 37.23 -33.82
N VAL A 61 2.92 36.11 -33.79
CA VAL A 61 1.93 35.83 -32.74
C VAL A 61 2.64 35.38 -31.46
N VAL A 62 3.70 34.57 -31.59
CA VAL A 62 4.54 34.15 -30.47
C VAL A 62 5.20 35.36 -29.80
N GLU A 63 5.79 36.26 -30.59
CA GLU A 63 6.40 37.50 -30.10
C GLU A 63 5.38 38.40 -29.40
N ALA A 64 4.19 38.57 -29.99
CA ALA A 64 3.12 39.37 -29.39
C ALA A 64 2.65 38.78 -28.04
N LEU A 65 2.54 37.45 -27.93
CA LEU A 65 2.16 36.78 -26.67
C LEU A 65 3.28 36.83 -25.63
N ASN A 66 4.54 36.70 -26.05
CA ASN A 66 5.71 36.86 -25.18
C ASN A 66 5.79 38.27 -24.59
N ASN A 67 5.53 39.30 -25.39
CA ASN A 67 5.53 40.69 -24.95
C ASN A 67 4.46 40.99 -23.89
N VAL A 68 3.38 40.20 -23.87
CA VAL A 68 2.29 40.34 -22.88
C VAL A 68 2.51 39.43 -21.66
N GLY A 69 3.60 38.65 -21.62
CA GLY A 69 3.92 37.76 -20.50
C GLY A 69 3.06 36.51 -20.44
N PHE A 70 2.63 35.99 -21.59
CA PHE A 70 1.85 34.76 -21.69
C PHE A 70 2.67 33.53 -21.29
N VAL A 71 2.10 32.68 -20.43
CA VAL A 71 2.76 31.48 -19.92
C VAL A 71 2.51 30.28 -20.84
N TRP A 72 3.55 29.88 -21.60
CA TRP A 72 3.52 28.71 -22.49
C TRP A 72 3.57 27.38 -21.72
N ASP A 73 4.41 27.27 -20.69
CA ASP A 73 4.49 26.10 -19.82
C ASP A 73 4.14 26.49 -18.38
N ALA A 74 2.93 26.12 -17.96
CA ALA A 74 2.45 26.38 -16.61
C ALA A 74 3.22 25.58 -15.55
N LYS A 75 3.70 24.37 -15.86
CA LYS A 75 4.48 23.54 -14.92
C LYS A 75 5.85 24.17 -14.67
N GLN A 76 6.54 24.59 -15.74
CA GLN A 76 7.83 25.26 -15.63
C GLN A 76 7.71 26.64 -14.99
N HIS A 77 6.69 27.43 -15.33
CA HIS A 77 6.48 28.74 -14.71
C HIS A 77 6.21 28.63 -13.20
N ASN A 78 5.36 27.69 -12.78
CA ASN A 78 5.12 27.42 -11.36
C ASN A 78 6.40 26.98 -10.63
N TRP A 79 7.29 26.22 -11.30
CA TRP A 79 8.60 25.86 -10.74
C TRP A 79 9.47 27.10 -10.52
N THR A 80 9.59 27.97 -11.52
CA THR A 80 10.36 29.22 -11.44
C THR A 80 9.87 30.11 -10.30
N LEU A 81 8.55 30.24 -10.15
CA LEU A 81 7.95 30.99 -9.03
C LEU A 81 8.29 30.36 -7.67
N ARG A 82 8.25 29.03 -7.53
CA ARG A 82 8.64 28.34 -6.28
C ARG A 82 10.11 28.58 -5.94
N VAL A 83 11.01 28.53 -6.93
CA VAL A 83 12.43 28.83 -6.73
C VAL A 83 12.64 30.29 -6.30
N LEU A 84 11.95 31.24 -6.93
CA LEU A 84 11.97 32.66 -6.53
C LEU A 84 11.46 32.86 -5.09
N ALA A 85 10.39 32.15 -4.72
CA ALA A 85 9.85 32.17 -3.38
C ALA A 85 10.85 31.64 -2.35
N LEU A 86 11.56 30.55 -2.65
CA LEU A 86 12.62 30.00 -1.80
C LEU A 86 13.81 30.97 -1.66
N LYS A 87 14.25 31.62 -2.73
CA LYS A 87 15.31 32.65 -2.69
C LYS A 87 14.91 33.81 -1.78
N THR A 88 13.68 34.29 -1.90
CA THR A 88 13.12 35.37 -1.08
C THR A 88 12.96 34.94 0.38
N TYR A 89 12.51 33.70 0.62
CA TYR A 89 12.44 33.14 1.97
C TYR A 89 13.82 33.08 2.62
N LYS A 90 14.84 32.62 1.88
CA LYS A 90 16.22 32.52 2.36
C LYS A 90 16.80 33.90 2.71
N SER A 91 16.50 34.95 1.96
CA SER A 91 17.00 36.29 2.29
C SER A 91 16.35 36.87 3.56
N LEU A 92 15.09 36.53 3.83
CA LEU A 92 14.35 37.02 4.99
C LEU A 92 14.66 36.26 6.29
N TYR A 93 14.76 34.93 6.21
CA TYR A 93 14.87 34.06 7.39
C TYR A 93 16.24 33.42 7.54
N HIS A 94 17.16 33.68 6.59
CA HIS A 94 18.52 33.14 6.55
C HIS A 94 18.60 31.59 6.54
N ASN A 95 17.48 30.91 6.35
CA ASN A 95 17.35 29.46 6.27
C ASN A 95 16.25 29.08 5.26
N LEU A 96 16.22 27.81 4.85
CA LEU A 96 15.21 27.25 3.93
C LEU A 96 14.25 26.26 4.62
N LEU A 97 14.11 26.37 5.95
CA LEU A 97 13.08 25.66 6.68
C LEU A 97 11.77 26.44 6.63
N VAL A 98 11.00 26.20 5.59
CA VAL A 98 9.65 26.75 5.46
C VAL A 98 8.69 25.91 6.33
N PRO A 99 8.00 26.49 7.34
CA PRO A 99 6.95 25.81 8.10
C PRO A 99 5.82 25.33 7.18
N TYR A 100 5.19 24.20 7.49
CA TYR A 100 4.09 23.65 6.67
C TYR A 100 2.95 24.65 6.43
N GLU A 101 2.56 25.38 7.49
CA GLU A 101 1.47 26.38 7.44
C GLU A 101 1.89 27.72 6.82
N PHE A 102 3.17 27.89 6.44
CA PHE A 102 3.65 29.17 5.93
C PHE A 102 3.02 29.51 4.58
N THR A 103 2.28 30.61 4.58
CA THR A 103 1.67 31.22 3.41
C THR A 103 2.28 32.60 3.22
N VAL A 104 2.66 32.94 2.00
CA VAL A 104 3.25 34.24 1.68
C VAL A 104 2.23 35.36 1.99
N PRO A 105 2.57 36.34 2.84
CA PRO A 105 1.66 37.41 3.20
C PRO A 105 1.21 38.21 1.97
N PRO A 106 -0.09 38.51 1.84
CA PRO A 106 -0.57 39.37 0.76
C PRO A 106 -0.03 40.79 0.91
N HIS A 107 0.27 41.45 -0.22
CA HIS A 107 0.74 42.84 -0.29
C HIS A 107 2.10 43.15 0.37
N ALA A 108 2.90 42.13 0.68
CA ALA A 108 4.25 42.34 1.20
C ALA A 108 5.20 42.77 0.07
N ALA A 109 5.79 43.96 0.18
CA ALA A 109 6.70 44.55 -0.81
C ALA A 109 7.98 43.72 -1.06
N THR A 110 8.35 42.85 -0.12
CA THR A 110 9.50 41.95 -0.24
C THR A 110 9.23 40.74 -1.13
N TRP A 111 7.97 40.42 -1.39
CA TRP A 111 7.55 39.26 -2.19
C TRP A 111 6.98 39.72 -3.53
N SER A 112 7.31 39.00 -4.60
CA SER A 112 6.67 39.25 -5.90
C SER A 112 5.15 39.11 -5.77
N ARG A 113 4.42 39.91 -6.55
CA ARG A 113 2.95 39.91 -6.57
C ARG A 113 2.39 38.53 -6.92
N ASP A 114 3.08 37.81 -7.81
CA ASP A 114 2.76 36.43 -8.21
C ASP A 114 2.88 35.40 -7.07
N LEU A 115 3.55 35.77 -5.97
CA LEU A 115 3.78 34.87 -4.82
C LEU A 115 2.80 35.11 -3.68
N TRP A 116 2.04 36.22 -3.69
CA TRP A 116 1.09 36.54 -2.61
C TRP A 116 0.03 35.45 -2.45
N GLY A 117 -0.17 34.98 -1.21
CA GLY A 117 -1.12 33.90 -0.92
C GLY A 117 -0.62 32.49 -1.29
N CYS A 118 0.60 32.35 -1.82
CA CYS A 118 1.18 31.04 -2.10
C CYS A 118 1.45 30.27 -0.80
N LYS A 119 0.91 29.06 -0.68
CA LYS A 119 1.17 28.11 0.41
C LYS A 119 2.55 27.47 0.25
N LEU A 120 3.60 28.28 0.40
CA LEU A 120 4.98 27.87 0.17
C LEU A 120 5.36 26.66 1.05
N GLY A 121 4.88 26.59 2.29
CA GLY A 121 5.13 25.45 3.18
C GLY A 121 4.66 24.10 2.63
N VAL A 122 3.46 24.07 2.05
CA VAL A 122 2.90 22.89 1.38
C VAL A 122 3.73 22.54 0.14
N ALA A 123 4.12 23.55 -0.66
CA ALA A 123 4.92 23.35 -1.86
C ALA A 123 6.29 22.73 -1.55
N VAL A 124 6.98 23.23 -0.51
CA VAL A 124 8.26 22.67 -0.03
C VAL A 124 8.11 21.23 0.46
N THR A 125 7.03 20.93 1.20
CA THR A 125 6.75 19.58 1.69
C THR A 125 6.55 18.59 0.54
N ASN A 126 5.80 19.00 -0.49
CA ASN A 126 5.59 18.19 -1.69
C ASN A 126 6.88 17.95 -2.50
N ILE A 127 7.78 18.95 -2.54
CA ILE A 127 9.10 18.80 -3.16
C ILE A 127 9.94 17.74 -2.42
N ARG A 128 9.92 17.76 -1.08
CA ARG A 128 10.62 16.77 -0.26
C ARG A 128 10.06 15.37 -0.41
N SER A 129 8.73 15.20 -0.36
CA SER A 129 8.10 13.88 -0.46
C SER A 129 8.29 13.22 -1.82
N ARG A 130 8.46 14.03 -2.87
CA ARG A 130 8.68 13.57 -4.25
C ARG A 130 10.14 13.68 -4.70
N ALA A 131 11.11 13.77 -3.78
CA ALA A 131 12.53 13.95 -4.10
C ALA A 131 13.07 12.91 -5.11
N HIS A 132 12.56 11.67 -5.09
CA HIS A 132 12.93 10.60 -6.02
C HIS A 132 12.33 10.76 -7.44
N GLN A 133 11.29 11.59 -7.60
CA GLN A 133 10.60 11.86 -8.87
C GLN A 133 11.03 13.19 -9.50
N LEU A 134 11.93 13.93 -8.85
CA LEU A 134 12.40 15.22 -9.36
C LEU A 134 13.44 15.01 -10.47
N PRO A 135 13.33 15.74 -11.59
CA PRO A 135 14.38 15.79 -12.60
C PRO A 135 15.73 16.20 -11.99
N PRO A 136 16.86 15.65 -12.48
CA PRO A 136 18.19 15.90 -11.92
C PRO A 136 18.55 17.39 -11.92
N ASP A 137 18.19 18.13 -12.96
CA ASP A 137 18.48 19.56 -13.08
C ASP A 137 17.77 20.39 -11.99
N ARG A 138 16.52 20.03 -11.68
CA ARG A 138 15.72 20.68 -10.64
C ARG A 138 16.24 20.38 -9.25
N LYS A 139 16.78 19.18 -9.05
CA LYS A 139 17.44 18.80 -7.80
C LYS A 139 18.73 19.60 -7.61
N ALA A 140 19.57 19.67 -8.65
CA ALA A 140 20.81 20.46 -8.63
C ALA A 140 20.56 21.96 -8.37
N GLU A 141 19.50 22.53 -8.95
CA GLU A 141 19.10 23.93 -8.69
C GLU A 141 18.75 24.17 -7.22
N LEU A 142 18.02 23.24 -6.58
CA LEU A 142 17.70 23.32 -5.15
C LEU A 142 18.92 23.07 -4.27
N ASP A 143 19.80 22.14 -4.63
CA ASP A 143 21.06 21.87 -3.94
C ASP A 143 21.96 23.12 -3.93
N ALA A 144 22.08 23.80 -5.07
CA ALA A 144 22.84 25.06 -5.18
C ALA A 144 22.26 26.18 -4.31
N LEU A 145 20.95 26.15 -4.04
CA LEU A 145 20.30 27.08 -3.11
C LEU A 145 20.52 26.71 -1.64
N GLY A 146 21.11 25.55 -1.34
CA GLY A 146 21.25 25.02 0.01
C GLY A 146 19.92 24.53 0.57
N PHE A 147 19.07 23.96 -0.28
CA PHE A 147 17.77 23.45 0.11
C PHE A 147 17.91 22.27 1.07
N VAL A 148 17.23 22.34 2.21
CA VAL A 148 17.25 21.29 3.23
C VAL A 148 16.25 20.20 2.84
N TRP A 149 16.76 19.09 2.33
CA TRP A 149 15.97 17.91 1.93
C TRP A 149 15.40 17.16 3.13
N ASP A 150 16.22 17.00 4.16
CA ASP A 150 15.77 16.39 5.40
C ASP A 150 15.41 17.47 6.44
N SER A 151 14.12 17.75 6.56
CA SER A 151 13.59 18.64 7.60
C SER A 151 13.91 18.18 9.03
N HIS A 152 14.32 16.92 9.22
CA HIS A 152 14.75 16.38 10.50
C HIS A 152 16.16 16.86 10.90
N GLU A 153 17.05 17.19 9.96
CA GLU A 153 18.40 17.65 10.28
C GLU A 153 18.39 19.00 11.00
N LEU A 154 17.61 19.98 10.49
CA LEU A 154 17.56 21.32 11.09
C LEU A 154 16.47 21.43 12.18
N THR A 155 15.59 20.43 12.32
CA THR A 155 14.78 20.29 13.55
C THR A 155 15.52 19.60 14.69
N PHE A 156 16.60 18.84 14.44
CA PHE A 156 17.37 18.21 15.53
C PHE A 156 17.97 19.27 16.47
N ASP A 157 18.63 20.29 15.93
CA ASP A 157 19.22 21.38 16.72
C ASP A 157 18.16 22.19 17.47
N ILE A 158 17.00 22.44 16.83
CA ILE A 158 15.87 23.14 17.46
C ILE A 158 15.24 22.27 18.58
N LYS A 159 15.15 20.95 18.39
CA LYS A 159 14.68 20.01 19.42
C LYS A 159 15.64 19.96 20.60
N VAL A 160 16.95 19.92 20.35
CA VAL A 160 17.99 19.96 21.39
C VAL A 160 17.93 21.28 22.17
N LEU A 161 17.79 22.42 21.49
CA LEU A 161 17.63 23.73 22.13
C LEU A 161 16.35 23.80 22.99
N ALA A 162 15.24 23.28 22.47
CA ALA A 162 13.98 23.20 23.20
C ALA A 162 14.07 22.24 24.41
N LEU A 163 14.76 21.11 24.28
CA LEU A 163 15.02 20.18 25.37
C LEU A 163 15.90 20.79 26.47
N ASN A 164 16.92 21.56 26.09
CA ASN A 164 17.77 22.31 27.03
C ASN A 164 16.97 23.37 27.79
N THR A 165 16.11 24.10 27.09
CA THR A 165 15.23 25.11 27.70
C THR A 165 14.23 24.44 28.66
N TYR A 166 13.63 23.31 28.24
CA TYR A 166 12.73 22.52 29.09
C TYR A 166 13.44 22.00 30.34
N LYS A 167 14.68 21.53 30.19
CA LYS A 167 15.54 21.08 31.30
C LYS A 167 15.81 22.20 32.29
N GLN A 168 16.07 23.42 31.83
CA GLN A 168 16.29 24.58 32.71
C GLN A 168 15.02 24.95 33.49
N LEU A 169 13.84 24.80 32.89
CA LEU A 169 12.56 25.16 33.52
C LEU A 169 12.00 24.08 34.47
N HIS A 170 12.19 22.80 34.13
CA HIS A 170 11.57 21.68 34.84
C HIS A 170 12.56 20.77 35.56
N GLY A 171 13.87 21.03 35.43
CA GLY A 171 14.94 20.23 36.05
C GLY A 171 15.17 18.84 35.42
N HIS A 172 14.33 18.44 34.46
CA HIS A 172 14.38 17.12 33.81
C HIS A 172 14.06 17.22 32.32
N VAL A 173 14.48 16.21 31.54
CA VAL A 173 14.25 16.13 30.07
C VAL A 173 12.99 15.32 29.72
N HIS A 174 12.18 14.95 30.72
CA HIS A 174 10.94 14.20 30.50
C HIS A 174 9.79 15.11 30.07
N VAL A 175 9.60 15.21 28.76
CA VAL A 175 8.53 16.02 28.15
C VAL A 175 7.26 15.16 27.98
N PRO A 176 6.11 15.54 28.56
CA PRO A 176 4.83 14.87 28.33
C PRO A 176 4.47 14.83 26.84
N PHE A 177 3.86 13.73 26.37
CA PHE A 177 3.56 13.51 24.94
C PHE A 177 2.77 14.66 24.30
N GLU A 178 1.79 15.22 25.01
CA GLU A 178 0.95 16.32 24.53
C GLU A 178 1.55 17.72 24.78
N PHE A 179 2.76 17.83 25.33
CA PHE A 179 3.38 19.11 25.63
C PHE A 179 3.75 19.87 24.34
N LYS A 180 3.30 21.13 24.28
CA LYS A 180 3.60 22.09 23.22
C LYS A 180 4.31 23.30 23.83
N VAL A 181 5.36 23.76 23.18
CA VAL A 181 6.09 24.95 23.60
C VAL A 181 5.17 26.18 23.49
N PRO A 182 4.94 26.91 24.60
CA PRO A 182 4.13 28.14 24.59
C PRO A 182 4.74 29.21 23.68
N ASP A 183 3.91 29.98 22.98
CA ASP A 183 4.30 31.06 22.07
C ASP A 183 4.36 32.45 22.72
N THR A 184 4.12 32.52 24.03
CA THR A 184 4.03 33.78 24.80
C THR A 184 5.06 33.89 25.92
N HIS A 185 5.89 32.87 26.15
CA HIS A 185 6.78 32.83 27.30
C HIS A 185 8.22 33.20 26.92
N PRO A 186 8.82 34.26 27.53
CA PRO A 186 10.11 34.82 27.11
C PRO A 186 11.30 33.87 27.34
N SER A 187 11.13 32.85 28.19
CA SER A 187 12.16 31.83 28.42
C SER A 187 12.37 30.86 27.26
N TRP A 188 11.48 30.84 26.26
CA TRP A 188 11.61 29.98 25.09
C TRP A 188 12.10 30.77 23.87
N PRO A 189 13.15 30.32 23.16
CA PRO A 189 13.57 30.94 21.91
C PRO A 189 12.42 30.99 20.89
N PRO A 190 12.25 32.08 20.11
CA PRO A 190 11.18 32.20 19.12
C PRO A 190 11.17 31.08 18.08
N THR A 191 12.33 30.48 17.81
CA THR A 191 12.51 29.34 16.91
C THR A 191 11.87 28.04 17.44
N CYS A 192 11.58 27.95 18.74
CA CYS A 192 10.98 26.78 19.39
C CYS A 192 9.48 26.94 19.65
N TRP A 193 8.89 28.12 19.41
CA TRP A 193 7.47 28.37 19.72
C TRP A 193 6.53 27.47 18.92
N LYS A 194 5.43 27.04 19.56
CA LYS A 194 4.41 26.12 19.00
C LYS A 194 4.93 24.72 18.63
N LEU A 195 6.19 24.41 18.91
CA LEU A 195 6.76 23.08 18.70
C LEU A 195 6.06 22.06 19.61
N LYS A 196 5.54 20.97 19.02
CA LYS A 196 5.01 19.81 19.77
C LYS A 196 6.15 18.99 20.35
N LEU A 197 6.89 19.56 21.31
CA LEU A 197 8.12 18.99 21.85
C LEU A 197 7.91 17.57 22.41
N GLY A 198 6.76 17.28 23.02
CA GLY A 198 6.41 15.94 23.50
C GLY A 198 6.44 14.86 22.42
N ARG A 199 5.81 15.13 21.27
CA ARG A 199 5.82 14.22 20.11
C ARG A 199 7.20 14.15 19.47
N ALA A 200 7.90 15.28 19.39
CA ALA A 200 9.24 15.33 18.81
C ALA A 200 10.26 14.49 19.61
N VAL A 201 10.15 14.46 20.94
CA VAL A 201 10.99 13.63 21.81
C VAL A 201 10.59 12.15 21.73
N HIS A 202 9.30 11.85 21.63
CA HIS A 202 8.82 10.48 21.40
C HIS A 202 9.37 9.91 20.08
N ASP A 203 9.30 10.69 18.99
CA ASP A 203 9.85 10.30 17.69
C ASP A 203 11.37 10.10 17.74
N LEU A 204 12.11 10.94 18.50
CA LEU A 204 13.55 10.75 18.72
C LEU A 204 13.85 9.44 19.45
N ARG A 205 13.06 9.09 20.47
CA ARG A 205 13.20 7.81 21.19
C ARG A 205 12.91 6.61 20.30
N CYS A 206 11.84 6.65 19.51
CA CYS A 206 11.47 5.56 18.60
C CYS A 206 12.46 5.34 17.45
N ARG A 207 13.27 6.36 17.12
CA ARG A 207 14.26 6.31 16.04
C ARG A 207 15.71 6.22 16.55
N GLY A 208 15.90 5.86 17.82
CA GLY A 208 17.21 5.78 18.47
C GLY A 208 18.26 4.99 17.69
N ASP A 209 17.86 3.88 17.06
CA ASP A 209 18.75 3.00 16.30
C ASP A 209 19.17 3.55 14.93
N HIS A 210 18.49 4.60 14.44
CA HIS A 210 18.76 5.23 13.14
C HIS A 210 19.40 6.62 13.27
N LEU A 211 19.77 7.04 14.49
CA LEU A 211 20.50 8.30 14.75
C LEU A 211 22.00 8.10 14.53
N THR A 212 22.68 9.13 14.02
CA THR A 212 24.14 9.09 13.92
C THR A 212 24.78 9.09 15.31
N PRO A 213 25.97 8.48 15.49
CA PRO A 213 26.65 8.41 16.78
C PRO A 213 26.81 9.78 17.45
N GLU A 214 27.14 10.82 16.69
CA GLU A 214 27.34 12.17 17.21
C GLU A 214 26.03 12.79 17.75
N ARG A 215 24.90 12.49 17.10
CA ARG A 215 23.57 12.97 17.55
C ARG A 215 23.12 12.23 18.80
N ARG A 216 23.45 10.95 18.90
CA ARG A 216 23.21 10.13 20.09
C ARG A 216 24.00 10.66 21.28
N ASP A 217 25.29 10.97 21.08
CA ASP A 217 26.15 11.54 22.11
C ASP A 217 25.64 12.91 22.61
N VAL A 218 25.15 13.77 21.71
CA VAL A 218 24.54 15.06 22.09
C VAL A 218 23.31 14.85 22.96
N LEU A 219 22.44 13.90 22.63
CA LEU A 219 21.25 13.59 23.44
C LEU A 219 21.62 12.95 24.77
N ASP A 220 22.56 12.00 24.77
CA ASP A 220 23.05 11.32 25.96
C ASP A 220 23.71 12.31 26.94
N ALA A 221 24.41 13.33 26.43
CA ALA A 221 24.97 14.43 27.22
C ALA A 221 23.92 15.39 27.81
N LEU A 222 22.67 15.40 27.31
CA LEU A 222 21.58 16.18 27.90
C LEU A 222 21.00 15.52 29.15
N GLY A 223 21.16 14.20 29.32
CA GLY A 223 20.74 13.43 30.49
C GLY A 223 21.62 13.69 31.71
N TYR A 224 21.04 13.71 32.90
CA TYR A 224 21.83 13.60 34.13
C TYR A 224 22.28 12.15 34.29
N VAL A 225 23.46 11.94 34.86
CA VAL A 225 23.99 10.59 35.10
C VAL A 225 22.99 9.78 35.96
N PRO A 226 22.52 8.62 35.47
CA PRO A 226 22.81 8.01 34.18
C PRO A 226 21.74 8.31 33.11
N LEU A 227 22.20 8.91 32.00
CA LEU A 227 21.72 8.82 30.61
C LEU A 227 20.37 9.46 30.23
N PHE A 228 20.30 9.90 28.97
CA PHE A 228 19.04 10.24 28.32
C PHE A 228 18.18 8.98 28.25
N VAL A 229 17.03 9.01 28.94
CA VAL A 229 16.14 7.86 29.04
C VAL A 229 15.48 7.61 27.68
N TRP A 230 16.06 6.66 26.95
CA TRP A 230 15.59 6.19 25.65
C TRP A 230 14.26 5.43 25.79
N ASP A 231 14.07 4.70 26.89
CA ASP A 231 12.84 3.99 27.19
C ASP A 231 12.05 4.64 28.33
N SER A 232 10.95 5.33 28.00
CA SER A 232 10.04 5.96 28.97
C SER A 232 9.43 4.99 29.99
N HIS A 233 9.54 3.68 29.78
CA HIS A 233 9.00 2.64 30.68
C HIS A 233 9.97 2.25 31.80
N GLU A 234 11.24 2.70 31.76
CA GLU A 234 12.26 2.39 32.77
C GLU A 234 11.95 2.99 34.14
N LEU A 235 11.29 4.15 34.18
CA LEU A 235 11.08 4.89 35.43
C LEU A 235 10.05 4.25 36.39
N ASN A 236 9.27 3.27 35.91
CA ASN A 236 8.16 2.67 36.68
C ASN A 236 8.34 1.17 36.93
N TRP A 237 9.53 0.60 36.67
CA TRP A 237 9.78 -0.84 36.79
C TRP A 237 9.61 -1.35 38.22
N ASP A 238 10.24 -0.69 39.20
CA ASP A 238 10.10 -1.06 40.61
C ASP A 238 8.65 -0.96 41.11
N MET A 239 7.93 0.06 40.67
CA MET A 239 6.52 0.23 41.01
C MET A 239 5.63 -0.88 40.41
N LYS A 240 5.92 -1.32 39.18
CA LYS A 240 5.21 -2.44 38.53
C LYS A 240 5.47 -3.76 39.26
N LEU A 241 6.72 -4.01 39.65
CA LEU A 241 7.10 -5.18 40.44
C LEU A 241 6.38 -5.20 41.80
N GLN A 242 6.33 -4.07 42.51
CA GLN A 242 5.62 -3.95 43.79
C GLN A 242 4.10 -4.16 43.64
N ALA A 243 3.50 -3.61 42.57
CA ALA A 243 2.09 -3.82 42.28
C ALA A 243 1.78 -5.29 41.97
N LEU A 244 2.63 -5.98 41.19
CA LEU A 244 2.47 -7.41 40.89
C LEU A 244 2.66 -8.30 42.12
N ALA A 245 3.61 -7.97 42.99
CA ALA A 245 3.79 -8.66 44.27
C ALA A 245 2.57 -8.50 45.19
N THR A 246 2.01 -7.29 45.25
CA THR A 246 0.78 -7.00 46.01
C THR A 246 -0.43 -7.73 45.43
N PHE A 247 -0.55 -7.79 44.11
CA PHE A 247 -1.60 -8.54 43.42
C PHE A 247 -1.57 -10.03 43.82
N LYS A 248 -0.39 -10.65 43.81
CA LYS A 248 -0.20 -12.05 44.20
C LYS A 248 -0.62 -12.30 45.67
N GLN A 249 -0.32 -11.36 46.56
CA GLN A 249 -0.69 -11.45 47.98
C GLN A 249 -2.21 -11.34 48.20
N VAL A 250 -2.89 -10.47 47.46
CA VAL A 250 -4.34 -10.22 47.61
C VAL A 250 -5.18 -11.33 46.98
N PHE A 251 -4.77 -11.87 45.83
CA PHE A 251 -5.57 -12.83 45.05
C PHE A 251 -5.11 -14.30 45.17
N GLY A 252 -4.41 -14.66 46.25
CA GLY A 252 -4.24 -16.06 46.63
C GLY A 252 -3.25 -16.86 45.77
N GLY A 253 -2.15 -16.25 45.32
CA GLY A 253 -0.98 -16.98 44.79
C GLY A 253 -0.85 -17.07 43.27
N THR A 254 -1.88 -16.71 42.50
CA THR A 254 -1.85 -16.75 41.03
C THR A 254 -1.61 -15.35 40.45
N LEU A 255 -0.64 -15.23 39.53
CA LEU A 255 -0.22 -13.96 38.88
C LEU A 255 -0.96 -13.70 37.55
N VAL A 256 -2.19 -14.18 37.44
CA VAL A 256 -3.05 -13.98 36.26
C VAL A 256 -3.83 -12.68 36.46
N VAL A 257 -3.30 -11.59 35.91
CA VAL A 257 -3.91 -10.26 36.00
C VAL A 257 -4.84 -10.05 34.80
N PRO A 258 -6.15 -9.79 34.99
CA PRO A 258 -7.05 -9.43 33.90
C PRO A 258 -6.60 -8.14 33.19
N GLN A 259 -6.78 -8.08 31.87
CA GLN A 259 -6.34 -6.93 31.05
C GLN A 259 -6.95 -5.60 31.52
N ASP A 260 -8.21 -5.62 31.97
CA ASP A 260 -8.94 -4.44 32.43
C ASP A 260 -8.78 -4.14 33.93
N PHE A 261 -7.89 -4.86 34.63
CA PHE A 261 -7.70 -4.68 36.06
C PHE A 261 -7.11 -3.30 36.38
N VAL A 262 -7.85 -2.55 37.20
CA VAL A 262 -7.43 -1.24 37.73
C VAL A 262 -7.09 -1.39 39.19
N VAL A 263 -5.93 -0.89 39.60
CA VAL A 263 -5.48 -0.93 40.99
C VAL A 263 -6.44 -0.14 41.88
N PRO A 264 -7.07 -0.76 42.88
CA PRO A 264 -7.93 -0.07 43.84
C PRO A 264 -7.15 1.00 44.63
N SER A 265 -7.80 2.13 44.92
CA SER A 265 -7.17 3.23 45.68
C SER A 265 -7.18 3.01 47.21
N THR A 266 -7.06 1.75 47.64
CA THR A 266 -7.16 1.33 49.04
C THR A 266 -5.94 0.48 49.41
N ALA A 267 -5.59 0.41 50.70
CA ALA A 267 -4.55 -0.52 51.16
C ALA A 267 -4.95 -1.98 50.80
N PRO A 268 -4.00 -2.87 50.42
CA PRO A 268 -2.54 -2.79 50.60
C PRO A 268 -1.75 -2.22 49.41
N TRP A 269 -2.40 -1.64 48.39
CA TRP A 269 -1.72 -1.15 47.18
C TRP A 269 -0.89 0.12 47.42
N PRO A 270 0.33 0.25 46.84
CA PRO A 270 1.13 1.47 46.92
C PRO A 270 0.36 2.70 46.46
N GLN A 271 0.42 3.81 47.20
CA GLN A 271 -0.34 5.03 46.88
C GLN A 271 -0.04 5.59 45.48
N ARG A 272 1.18 5.36 44.98
CA ARG A 272 1.62 5.76 43.63
C ARG A 272 1.03 4.89 42.51
N SER A 273 0.48 3.70 42.83
CA SER A 273 -0.15 2.80 41.86
C SER A 273 -1.68 2.88 41.83
N TRP A 274 -2.30 3.67 42.70
CA TRP A 274 -3.76 3.84 42.79
C TRP A 274 -4.38 4.37 41.49
N SER A 275 -5.54 3.82 41.11
CA SER A 275 -6.30 4.18 39.90
C SER A 275 -5.55 4.00 38.58
N MET A 276 -4.39 3.33 38.59
CA MET A 276 -3.66 3.00 37.36
C MET A 276 -4.27 1.77 36.71
N LYS A 277 -4.68 1.88 35.43
CA LYS A 277 -5.04 0.75 34.55
C LYS A 277 -3.83 -0.09 34.10
N LEU A 278 -2.65 0.20 34.66
CA LEU A 278 -1.37 -0.23 34.10
C LEU A 278 -1.01 -1.68 34.42
N VAL A 279 -1.58 -2.35 35.44
CA VAL A 279 -1.07 -3.68 35.81
C VAL A 279 -1.46 -4.73 34.76
N GLY A 280 -2.72 -4.76 34.31
CA GLY A 280 -3.15 -5.66 33.23
C GLY A 280 -2.43 -5.38 31.90
N GLN A 281 -2.42 -4.12 31.47
CA GLN A 281 -1.77 -3.74 30.21
C GLN A 281 -0.24 -3.82 30.25
N ALA A 282 0.40 -3.57 31.40
CA ALA A 282 1.84 -3.75 31.55
C ALA A 282 2.25 -5.22 31.54
N VAL A 283 1.44 -6.12 32.10
CA VAL A 283 1.67 -7.58 32.03
C VAL A 283 1.63 -8.06 30.58
N THR A 284 0.63 -7.63 29.80
CA THR A 284 0.55 -7.94 28.36
C THR A 284 1.75 -7.39 27.59
N ASN A 285 2.15 -6.14 27.88
CA ASN A 285 3.32 -5.52 27.22
C ASN A 285 4.65 -6.18 27.63
N MET A 286 4.78 -6.64 28.88
CA MET A 286 5.95 -7.42 29.34
C MET A 286 6.02 -8.75 28.59
N ARG A 287 4.90 -9.46 28.42
CA ARG A 287 4.84 -10.71 27.64
C ARG A 287 5.18 -10.49 26.17
N PHE A 288 4.64 -9.44 25.55
CA PHE A 288 4.92 -9.11 24.15
C PHE A 288 6.39 -8.74 23.91
N ARG A 289 7.08 -8.23 24.93
CA ARG A 289 8.49 -7.81 24.86
C ARG A 289 9.45 -8.80 25.53
N ALA A 290 9.05 -10.05 25.78
CA ALA A 290 9.88 -11.07 26.43
C ALA A 290 11.29 -11.14 25.82
N ASP A 291 11.40 -11.14 24.49
CA ASP A 291 12.68 -11.28 23.77
C ASP A 291 13.57 -10.03 23.82
N SER A 292 13.04 -8.88 24.23
CA SER A 292 13.76 -7.59 24.28
C SER A 292 14.10 -7.11 25.70
N MET A 293 13.77 -7.91 26.73
CA MET A 293 14.06 -7.57 28.13
C MET A 293 15.42 -8.10 28.60
N SER A 294 16.08 -7.33 29.49
CA SER A 294 17.34 -7.71 30.11
C SER A 294 17.20 -8.93 31.03
N ALA A 295 18.24 -9.76 31.11
CA ALA A 295 18.27 -10.98 31.94
C ALA A 295 17.93 -10.73 33.43
N GLU A 296 18.36 -9.59 34.01
CA GLU A 296 18.04 -9.21 35.39
C GLU A 296 16.52 -9.02 35.62
N ARG A 297 15.79 -8.54 34.61
CA ARG A 297 14.34 -8.29 34.67
C ARG A 297 13.54 -9.57 34.53
N HIS A 298 14.02 -10.48 33.67
CA HIS A 298 13.51 -11.84 33.61
C HIS A 298 13.63 -12.53 34.96
N ALA A 299 14.81 -12.46 35.60
CA ALA A 299 15.02 -13.04 36.93
C ALA A 299 14.11 -12.41 38.01
N GLN A 300 13.89 -11.09 37.99
CA GLN A 300 13.00 -10.41 38.93
C GLN A 300 11.53 -10.81 38.75
N LEU A 301 11.08 -11.02 37.51
CA LEU A 301 9.72 -11.49 37.21
C LEU A 301 9.55 -12.98 37.53
N GLU A 302 10.55 -13.83 37.27
CA GLU A 302 10.55 -15.23 37.69
C GLU A 302 10.52 -15.38 39.21
N ALA A 303 11.27 -14.54 39.95
CA ALA A 303 11.30 -14.55 41.41
C ALA A 303 9.92 -14.27 42.04
N ILE A 304 9.07 -13.46 41.41
CA ILE A 304 7.69 -13.24 41.85
C ILE A 304 6.72 -14.33 41.35
N GLY A 305 7.18 -15.25 40.48
CA GLY A 305 6.38 -16.32 39.88
C GLY A 305 5.54 -15.85 38.69
N PHE A 306 6.08 -14.91 37.90
CA PHE A 306 5.43 -14.41 36.69
C PHE A 306 5.37 -15.49 35.61
N ILE A 307 4.18 -15.73 35.07
CA ILE A 307 3.95 -16.75 34.03
C ILE A 307 4.06 -16.08 32.66
N TRP A 308 5.01 -16.53 31.85
CA TRP A 308 5.29 -16.02 30.50
C TRP A 308 4.32 -16.55 29.44
N ASP A 309 3.95 -17.83 29.54
CA ASP A 309 3.10 -18.51 28.56
C ASP A 309 1.82 -19.06 29.23
N TYR A 310 0.66 -18.78 28.64
CA TYR A 310 -0.65 -19.23 29.15
C TYR A 310 -1.50 -19.78 27.99
N PRO A 311 -1.40 -21.09 27.70
CA PRO A 311 -2.05 -21.71 26.54
C PRO A 311 -3.59 -21.68 26.56
N GLU A 312 -4.21 -21.49 27.73
CA GLU A 312 -5.66 -21.66 27.93
C GLU A 312 -6.52 -20.44 27.58
N LEU A 313 -5.92 -19.30 27.18
CA LEU A 313 -6.67 -18.15 26.64
C LEU A 313 -7.25 -18.39 25.23
N ARG A 314 -7.06 -19.58 24.65
CA ARG A 314 -7.66 -19.98 23.36
C ARG A 314 -8.86 -20.92 23.47
N VAL A 315 -9.16 -21.54 24.62
CA VAL A 315 -10.17 -22.62 24.65
C VAL A 315 -11.26 -22.50 25.73
N ASP A 316 -11.03 -21.86 26.89
CA ASP A 316 -12.02 -21.88 28.00
C ASP A 316 -12.49 -20.50 28.48
N ALA A 317 -13.05 -19.68 27.59
CA ALA A 317 -13.77 -18.45 27.97
C ALA A 317 -15.06 -18.73 28.79
N GLY A 318 -15.48 -19.98 28.95
CA GLY A 318 -16.68 -20.37 29.70
C GLY A 318 -16.49 -20.48 31.21
N VAL A 319 -15.29 -20.82 31.70
CA VAL A 319 -15.07 -21.09 33.14
C VAL A 319 -14.93 -19.78 33.95
N LEU A 320 -14.45 -18.71 33.34
CA LEU A 320 -14.35 -17.38 33.99
C LEU A 320 -15.70 -16.69 34.24
N LEU A 321 -16.78 -17.17 33.60
CA LEU A 321 -18.14 -16.67 33.87
C LEU A 321 -18.79 -17.32 35.11
N GLN A 322 -18.31 -18.47 35.58
CA GLN A 322 -18.81 -19.08 36.83
C GLN A 322 -18.23 -18.41 38.09
N ILE A 323 -17.06 -17.77 38.02
CA ILE A 323 -16.51 -17.00 39.16
C ILE A 323 -17.28 -15.69 39.39
N LYS A 324 -17.92 -15.13 38.34
CA LYS A 324 -18.85 -14.00 38.50
C LYS A 324 -20.10 -14.35 39.34
N SER A 325 -20.48 -15.62 39.40
CA SER A 325 -21.66 -16.08 40.16
C SER A 325 -21.38 -16.18 41.66
N ILE A 326 -20.17 -16.59 42.06
CA ILE A 326 -19.83 -16.78 43.48
C ILE A 326 -19.53 -15.44 44.17
N ALA A 327 -18.90 -14.49 43.48
CA ALA A 327 -18.61 -13.16 44.05
C ALA A 327 -19.84 -12.24 44.16
N ALA A 328 -20.94 -12.56 43.47
CA ALA A 328 -22.19 -11.79 43.50
C ALA A 328 -23.23 -12.32 44.52
N CYS A 329 -22.99 -13.46 45.18
CA CYS A 329 -23.95 -14.08 46.10
C CYS A 329 -23.80 -13.70 47.60
N GLU A 330 -22.84 -12.85 48.00
CA GLU A 330 -22.66 -12.47 49.41
C GLU A 330 -22.95 -10.99 49.75
N PHE A 331 -23.37 -10.17 48.78
CA PHE A 331 -23.83 -8.80 49.06
C PHE A 331 -25.06 -8.49 48.21
N ASP A 332 -26.23 -8.79 48.77
CA ASP A 332 -27.48 -8.01 48.66
C ASP A 332 -28.69 -8.91 48.96
N LYS A 333 -28.95 -9.09 50.26
CA LYS A 333 -30.33 -9.28 50.72
C LYS A 333 -30.96 -7.89 50.77
N GLU A 334 -31.89 -7.61 49.85
CA GLU A 334 -33.22 -7.06 50.12
C GLU A 334 -33.85 -6.44 48.86
N ASN A 335 -35.15 -6.70 48.70
CA ASN A 335 -36.12 -6.00 47.88
C ASN A 335 -36.27 -6.29 46.36
N THR A 336 -37.09 -7.33 46.13
CA THR A 336 -38.40 -7.28 45.43
C THR A 336 -38.52 -6.84 43.96
N ASN A 337 -38.97 -7.84 43.18
CA ASN A 337 -40.11 -7.86 42.26
C ASN A 337 -39.98 -7.31 40.82
N ASN A 338 -40.21 -8.24 39.88
CA ASN A 338 -40.85 -8.14 38.56
C ASN A 338 -40.23 -7.13 37.57
N HIS A 339 -39.87 -7.47 36.33
CA HIS A 339 -40.69 -8.16 35.33
C HIS A 339 -39.82 -8.57 34.12
N ILE A 340 -40.21 -9.66 33.47
CA ILE A 340 -39.68 -10.24 32.22
C ILE A 340 -39.96 -9.32 31.02
N LEU A 341 -39.03 -9.22 30.05
CA LEU A 341 -39.30 -9.36 28.59
C LEU A 341 -38.02 -9.32 27.72
N LEU A 342 -38.02 -10.22 26.74
CA LEU A 342 -37.06 -10.43 25.64
C LEU A 342 -37.13 -9.31 24.59
N GLY A 343 -36.03 -9.06 23.87
CA GLY A 343 -36.12 -8.40 22.56
C GLY A 343 -34.85 -7.74 22.02
N SER A 344 -34.24 -8.43 21.05
CA SER A 344 -33.66 -7.91 19.79
C SER A 344 -32.45 -6.94 19.76
N SER A 345 -31.51 -7.36 18.90
CA SER A 345 -30.80 -6.60 17.85
C SER A 345 -29.80 -5.50 18.24
N ASN A 346 -28.53 -5.75 17.89
CA ASN A 346 -27.69 -4.98 16.93
C ASN A 346 -26.24 -5.48 17.11
N GLU A 347 -25.63 -6.11 16.11
CA GLU A 347 -24.78 -5.43 15.10
C GLU A 347 -23.84 -4.41 15.72
N ASP A 348 -22.59 -4.83 15.96
CA ASP A 348 -21.38 -4.07 15.62
C ASP A 348 -20.14 -4.95 15.89
N HIS A 349 -19.23 -4.98 14.90
CA HIS A 349 -17.78 -5.27 14.96
C HIS A 349 -17.28 -6.16 13.83
N ILE A 350 -16.95 -5.55 12.68
CA ILE A 350 -15.80 -5.96 11.87
C ILE A 350 -15.01 -4.71 11.53
N ASN A 351 -13.91 -4.49 12.27
CA ASN A 351 -12.75 -3.72 11.83
C ASN A 351 -11.62 -3.90 12.85
N ALA A 352 -10.85 -4.98 12.70
CA ALA A 352 -9.46 -5.09 13.14
C ALA A 352 -8.94 -6.47 12.74
N PHE A 353 -8.24 -6.58 11.60
CA PHE A 353 -7.17 -7.55 11.36
C PHE A 353 -6.49 -7.15 10.03
N ASN A 354 -5.68 -6.12 10.09
CA ASN A 354 -4.61 -5.87 9.14
C ASN A 354 -3.32 -5.85 9.95
N ASP A 355 -2.69 -7.01 10.06
CA ASP A 355 -1.25 -7.20 10.17
C ASP A 355 -1.01 -8.70 10.37
N ASP A 356 -0.87 -9.42 9.25
CA ASP A 356 -0.28 -10.76 9.28
C ASP A 356 0.74 -10.88 8.16
N ALA A 357 1.97 -10.49 8.49
CA ALA A 357 3.20 -10.70 7.73
C ALA A 357 3.64 -12.18 7.73
N SER A 358 2.68 -13.11 7.66
CA SER A 358 2.86 -14.55 7.84
C SER A 358 3.02 -15.29 6.51
N SER A 359 2.53 -14.72 5.40
CA SER A 359 2.59 -15.37 4.08
C SER A 359 3.90 -15.14 3.31
N ASN A 360 4.73 -14.17 3.73
CA ASN A 360 6.07 -13.96 3.19
C ASN A 360 7.12 -14.99 3.68
N ARG A 361 6.73 -15.92 4.56
CA ARG A 361 7.62 -17.02 4.99
C ARG A 361 7.73 -18.14 3.96
N ILE A 362 6.77 -18.33 3.05
CA ILE A 362 6.83 -19.48 2.13
C ILE A 362 7.97 -19.33 1.10
N ILE A 363 8.30 -18.09 0.70
CA ILE A 363 9.37 -17.83 -0.28
C ILE A 363 10.77 -17.80 0.39
N LYS A 364 10.86 -17.44 1.68
CA LYS A 364 12.14 -17.40 2.40
C LYS A 364 12.46 -18.70 3.15
N ALA A 365 11.48 -19.38 3.75
CA ALA A 365 11.72 -20.51 4.65
C ALA A 365 12.21 -21.79 3.93
N ASN A 366 11.87 -21.98 2.64
CA ASN A 366 12.37 -23.12 1.87
C ASN A 366 13.76 -22.88 1.25
N ILE A 367 14.26 -21.64 1.28
CA ILE A 367 15.61 -21.29 0.82
C ILE A 367 16.57 -21.08 2.02
N SER A 368 16.08 -20.78 3.22
CA SER A 368 16.94 -20.40 4.36
C SER A 368 17.26 -21.48 5.40
N ASN A 369 16.64 -22.67 5.37
CA ASN A 369 16.79 -23.66 6.45
C ASN A 369 17.82 -24.80 6.20
N THR A 370 18.70 -24.69 5.21
CA THR A 370 19.80 -25.65 4.98
C THR A 370 21.05 -24.97 4.43
N THR A 371 21.54 -23.92 5.11
CA THR A 371 22.64 -23.06 4.61
C THR A 371 24.06 -23.54 4.94
N SER A 372 24.24 -24.70 5.59
CA SER A 372 25.59 -25.24 5.84
C SER A 372 26.03 -26.35 4.87
N ASP A 373 25.13 -27.23 4.44
CA ASP A 373 25.50 -28.43 3.64
C ASP A 373 25.27 -28.30 2.12
N ARG A 374 24.57 -27.25 1.66
CA ARG A 374 24.15 -27.13 0.24
C ARG A 374 25.16 -26.45 -0.70
N ARG A 375 26.23 -25.82 -0.18
CA ARG A 375 27.22 -25.16 -1.05
C ARG A 375 27.98 -26.16 -1.93
N ASP A 376 28.14 -27.39 -1.47
CA ASP A 376 28.84 -28.45 -2.22
C ASP A 376 27.89 -29.28 -3.13
N LEU A 377 26.57 -29.13 -2.99
CA LEU A 377 25.55 -29.80 -3.82
C LEU A 377 25.02 -28.92 -4.97
N MET A 378 25.36 -27.63 -4.98
CA MET A 378 24.92 -26.66 -5.99
C MET A 378 25.61 -26.86 -7.34
N GLU A 379 26.74 -27.58 -7.39
CA GLU A 379 27.52 -27.83 -8.62
C GLU A 379 26.92 -28.91 -9.55
N LEU A 380 25.92 -29.69 -9.11
CA LEU A 380 25.32 -30.80 -9.90
C LEU A 380 23.78 -30.88 -9.87
N GLY A 381 23.10 -29.91 -9.27
CA GLY A 381 21.64 -29.92 -9.09
C GLY A 381 20.83 -29.39 -10.29
N PHE A 382 19.52 -29.69 -10.34
CA PHE A 382 18.61 -29.14 -11.36
C PHE A 382 18.60 -27.60 -11.37
N LEU A 383 18.90 -26.98 -10.22
CA LEU A 383 18.98 -25.55 -10.01
C LEU A 383 20.40 -24.96 -10.18
N ALA A 384 21.37 -25.74 -10.68
CA ALA A 384 22.71 -25.23 -10.96
C ALA A 384 22.65 -24.07 -11.98
N GLU A 385 23.61 -23.14 -11.92
CA GLU A 385 23.66 -22.00 -12.84
C GLU A 385 23.85 -22.44 -14.30
N GLU A 386 24.47 -23.59 -14.51
CA GLU A 386 24.73 -24.20 -15.82
C GLU A 386 23.49 -24.90 -16.42
N ASN A 387 22.44 -25.13 -15.61
CA ASN A 387 21.22 -25.79 -16.08
C ASN A 387 20.20 -24.77 -16.61
N ASP A 388 20.28 -24.50 -17.91
CA ASP A 388 19.38 -23.56 -18.59
C ASP A 388 17.90 -23.90 -18.40
N CYS A 389 17.54 -25.19 -18.28
CA CYS A 389 16.16 -25.62 -18.09
C CYS A 389 15.65 -25.22 -16.70
N GLY A 390 16.39 -25.57 -15.65
CA GLY A 390 16.04 -25.23 -14.28
C GLY A 390 16.05 -23.72 -14.03
N GLN A 391 17.03 -23.00 -14.58
CA GLN A 391 17.10 -21.54 -14.49
C GLN A 391 15.94 -20.85 -15.23
N SER A 392 15.54 -21.35 -16.41
CA SER A 392 14.40 -20.81 -17.15
C SER A 392 13.10 -20.97 -16.35
N LEU A 393 12.88 -22.15 -15.76
CA LEU A 393 11.70 -22.42 -14.96
C LEU A 393 11.68 -21.62 -13.65
N LEU A 394 12.81 -21.47 -12.96
CA LEU A 394 12.94 -20.63 -11.77
C LEU A 394 12.66 -19.14 -12.09
N ARG A 395 13.15 -18.65 -13.23
CA ARG A 395 12.85 -17.29 -13.72
C ARG A 395 11.36 -17.11 -14.03
N LEU A 396 10.69 -18.11 -14.58
CA LEU A 396 9.23 -18.08 -14.76
C LEU A 396 8.54 -17.93 -13.40
N VAL A 397 8.78 -18.82 -12.44
CA VAL A 397 8.12 -18.79 -11.12
C VAL A 397 8.33 -17.46 -10.39
N SER A 398 9.56 -16.93 -10.41
CA SER A 398 9.87 -15.63 -9.80
C SER A 398 9.15 -14.46 -10.49
N ARG A 399 9.09 -14.44 -11.82
CA ARG A 399 8.32 -13.43 -12.58
C ARG A 399 6.83 -13.53 -12.31
N GLY A 400 6.27 -14.74 -12.25
CA GLY A 400 4.85 -14.95 -11.94
C GLY A 400 4.48 -14.38 -10.56
N SER A 401 5.33 -14.60 -9.56
CA SER A 401 5.15 -14.04 -8.22
C SER A 401 5.20 -12.51 -8.22
N ALA A 402 6.13 -11.91 -8.96
CA ALA A 402 6.23 -10.45 -9.08
C ALA A 402 5.01 -9.83 -9.77
N ILE A 403 4.50 -10.46 -10.83
CA ILE A 403 3.30 -10.01 -11.54
C ILE A 403 2.08 -10.05 -10.63
N ILE A 404 1.89 -11.11 -9.84
CA ILE A 404 0.77 -11.20 -8.90
C ILE A 404 0.87 -10.12 -7.81
N ALA A 405 2.07 -9.84 -7.30
CA ALA A 405 2.25 -8.77 -6.32
C ALA A 405 1.85 -7.40 -6.90
N GLU A 406 2.25 -7.11 -8.15
CA GLU A 406 1.86 -5.89 -8.84
C GLU A 406 0.36 -5.84 -9.14
N LEU A 407 -0.25 -6.97 -9.53
CA LEU A 407 -1.69 -7.11 -9.74
C LEU A 407 -2.45 -6.74 -8.48
N LEU A 408 -2.10 -7.33 -7.34
CA LEU A 408 -2.75 -7.05 -6.06
C LEU A 408 -2.57 -5.58 -5.67
N ARG A 409 -1.37 -5.01 -5.84
CA ARG A 409 -1.08 -3.61 -5.54
C ARG A 409 -1.91 -2.65 -6.40
N LEU A 410 -2.02 -2.89 -7.70
CA LEU A 410 -2.80 -2.07 -8.61
C LEU A 410 -4.31 -2.25 -8.39
N SER A 411 -4.76 -3.46 -8.06
CA SER A 411 -6.18 -3.70 -7.81
C SER A 411 -6.75 -2.92 -6.62
N ASN A 412 -5.91 -2.64 -5.62
CA ASN A 412 -6.31 -1.82 -4.46
C ASN A 412 -6.34 -0.31 -4.78
N ASN A 413 -5.84 0.11 -5.94
CA ASN A 413 -5.68 1.52 -6.34
C ASN A 413 -6.36 1.81 -7.69
N ILE A 414 -7.44 1.11 -8.02
CA ILE A 414 -8.23 1.37 -9.23
C ILE A 414 -8.98 2.69 -9.06
N PRO A 415 -8.82 3.68 -9.96
CA PRO A 415 -9.62 4.90 -9.92
C PRO A 415 -11.11 4.58 -10.13
N GLY A 416 -11.96 5.13 -9.26
CA GLY A 416 -13.40 4.84 -9.24
C GLY A 416 -14.12 5.11 -10.57
N ILE A 417 -13.61 6.06 -11.36
CA ILE A 417 -14.07 6.36 -12.73
C ILE A 417 -14.10 5.14 -13.66
N PHE A 418 -13.17 4.18 -13.52
CA PHE A 418 -13.16 2.98 -14.35
C PHE A 418 -14.18 1.93 -13.88
N LEU A 419 -14.54 1.93 -12.59
CA LEU A 419 -15.52 1.03 -11.99
C LEU A 419 -16.96 1.44 -12.33
N GLY A 420 -17.19 2.73 -12.63
CA GLY A 420 -18.47 3.27 -13.10
C GLY A 420 -19.02 4.35 -12.18
N SER A 421 -20.19 4.89 -12.54
CA SER A 421 -20.77 6.10 -11.91
C SER A 421 -20.97 6.01 -10.40
N ALA A 422 -21.29 4.82 -9.87
CA ALA A 422 -21.51 4.60 -8.44
C ALA A 422 -20.25 4.74 -7.59
N PHE A 423 -19.06 4.61 -8.19
CA PHE A 423 -17.76 4.63 -7.51
C PHE A 423 -17.03 5.97 -7.65
N VAL A 424 -17.67 6.96 -8.28
CA VAL A 424 -17.09 8.29 -8.47
C VAL A 424 -17.45 9.17 -7.28
N GLU A 425 -16.47 9.38 -6.39
CA GLU A 425 -16.60 10.22 -5.19
C GLU A 425 -16.71 11.71 -5.53
N ASP A 426 -15.91 12.19 -6.47
CA ASP A 426 -15.91 13.58 -6.91
C ASP A 426 -16.89 13.80 -8.07
N PRO A 427 -17.97 14.61 -7.89
CA PRO A 427 -18.93 14.91 -8.95
C PRO A 427 -18.28 15.45 -10.23
N GLU A 428 -17.16 16.17 -10.12
CA GLU A 428 -16.46 16.73 -11.29
C GLU A 428 -15.84 15.64 -12.17
N GLN A 429 -15.51 14.47 -11.62
CA GLN A 429 -14.93 13.36 -12.37
C GLN A 429 -15.97 12.55 -13.15
N ARG A 430 -17.27 12.74 -12.89
CA ARG A 430 -18.34 12.04 -13.62
C ARG A 430 -18.37 12.39 -15.10
N LYS A 431 -17.88 13.58 -15.47
CA LYS A 431 -17.71 14.01 -16.87
C LYS A 431 -16.83 13.04 -17.67
N TYR A 432 -15.88 12.36 -17.03
CA TYR A 432 -14.99 11.41 -17.71
C TYR A 432 -15.71 10.13 -18.14
N LEU A 433 -16.89 9.82 -17.61
CA LEU A 433 -17.62 8.60 -17.98
C LEU A 433 -18.09 8.62 -19.44
N ASP A 434 -18.32 9.81 -20.01
CA ASP A 434 -18.83 9.99 -21.37
C ASP A 434 -17.76 9.71 -22.46
N ILE A 435 -16.48 9.70 -22.08
CA ILE A 435 -15.33 9.42 -22.95
C ILE A 435 -14.69 8.04 -22.72
N LEU A 436 -15.14 7.30 -21.69
CA LEU A 436 -14.64 5.96 -21.36
C LEU A 436 -15.42 4.90 -22.15
N PHE A 437 -14.78 4.38 -23.19
CA PHE A 437 -15.36 3.37 -24.07
C PHE A 437 -14.93 1.96 -23.70
N ASP A 438 -15.76 0.98 -24.01
CA ASP A 438 -15.46 -0.44 -23.87
C ASP A 438 -14.94 -1.02 -25.21
N PHE A 439 -14.81 -2.34 -25.31
CA PHE A 439 -14.33 -2.99 -26.54
C PHE A 439 -15.27 -2.84 -27.76
N ALA A 440 -16.46 -2.24 -27.63
CA ALA A 440 -17.24 -1.83 -28.80
C ALA A 440 -16.51 -0.76 -29.63
N TYR A 441 -15.63 0.03 -29.00
CA TYR A 441 -14.79 1.02 -29.69
C TYR A 441 -13.99 0.40 -30.84
N LEU A 442 -13.40 -0.79 -30.63
CA LEU A 442 -12.56 -1.46 -31.63
C LEU A 442 -13.32 -1.89 -32.88
N LYS A 443 -14.66 -1.97 -32.84
CA LYS A 443 -15.47 -2.32 -34.01
C LYS A 443 -15.68 -1.14 -34.94
N ASN A 444 -15.99 0.03 -34.38
CA ASN A 444 -16.28 1.26 -35.12
C ASN A 444 -15.54 2.49 -34.52
N PRO A 445 -14.20 2.56 -34.55
CA PRO A 445 -13.47 3.67 -33.92
C PRO A 445 -13.91 5.05 -34.42
N GLU A 446 -14.20 5.18 -35.72
CA GLU A 446 -14.61 6.45 -36.35
C GLU A 446 -15.88 7.04 -35.73
N GLU A 447 -16.85 6.21 -35.31
CA GLU A 447 -18.10 6.70 -34.73
C GLU A 447 -17.87 7.35 -33.36
N PHE A 448 -17.07 6.70 -32.51
CA PHE A 448 -16.70 7.20 -31.20
C PHE A 448 -15.81 8.43 -31.29
N GLU A 449 -14.81 8.39 -32.17
CA GLU A 449 -13.91 9.52 -32.38
C GLU A 449 -14.66 10.71 -33.01
N ASN A 450 -15.58 10.50 -33.96
CA ASN A 450 -16.41 11.59 -34.48
C ASN A 450 -17.32 12.17 -33.41
N ARG A 451 -17.90 11.36 -32.52
CA ARG A 451 -18.71 11.84 -31.41
C ARG A 451 -17.89 12.75 -30.49
N VAL A 452 -16.70 12.30 -30.08
CA VAL A 452 -15.79 13.11 -29.26
C VAL A 452 -15.39 14.37 -30.03
N ASN A 453 -14.89 14.25 -31.26
CA ASN A 453 -14.40 15.38 -32.07
C ASN A 453 -15.47 16.41 -32.46
N SER A 454 -16.75 15.99 -32.56
CA SER A 454 -17.86 16.88 -32.90
C SER A 454 -18.30 17.77 -31.74
N ASP A 455 -18.05 17.34 -30.51
CA ASP A 455 -18.44 18.03 -29.29
C ASP A 455 -17.20 18.67 -28.63
N THR A 456 -17.21 20.00 -28.56
CA THR A 456 -16.09 20.74 -27.99
C THR A 456 -15.92 20.47 -26.49
N ASP A 457 -17.02 20.22 -25.77
CA ASP A 457 -16.96 19.92 -24.34
C ASP A 457 -16.38 18.52 -24.08
N LEU A 458 -16.74 17.51 -24.90
CA LEU A 458 -16.17 16.16 -24.79
C LEU A 458 -14.68 16.11 -25.16
N LEU A 459 -14.25 16.86 -26.17
CA LEU A 459 -12.83 16.98 -26.52
C LEU A 459 -11.98 17.52 -25.37
N ASP A 460 -12.46 18.56 -24.68
CA ASP A 460 -11.73 19.16 -23.56
C ASP A 460 -11.66 18.19 -22.37
N VAL A 461 -12.73 17.43 -22.13
CA VAL A 461 -12.79 16.38 -21.10
C VAL A 461 -11.82 15.24 -21.43
N ASP A 462 -11.70 14.86 -22.71
CA ASP A 462 -10.78 13.82 -23.20
C ASP A 462 -9.31 14.24 -23.02
N ASP A 463 -8.94 15.45 -23.45
CA ASP A 463 -7.59 16.00 -23.25
C ASP A 463 -7.22 16.09 -21.75
N GLU A 464 -8.16 16.51 -20.90
CA GLU A 464 -7.96 16.59 -19.44
C GLU A 464 -7.79 15.20 -18.82
N PHE A 465 -8.63 14.24 -19.22
CA PHE A 465 -8.58 12.88 -18.74
C PHE A 465 -7.25 12.20 -19.08
N MET A 466 -6.82 12.27 -20.33
CA MET A 466 -5.57 11.67 -20.79
C MET A 466 -4.37 12.26 -20.06
N GLY A 467 -4.32 13.58 -19.88
CA GLY A 467 -3.24 14.25 -19.17
C GLY A 467 -3.14 13.92 -17.67
N ASN A 468 -4.26 13.58 -17.03
CA ASN A 468 -4.31 13.25 -15.60
C ASN A 468 -4.09 11.75 -15.32
N HIS A 469 -4.44 10.87 -16.27
CA HIS A 469 -4.46 9.42 -16.06
C HIS A 469 -3.41 8.65 -16.86
N GLU A 470 -2.54 9.32 -17.63
CA GLU A 470 -1.49 8.67 -18.42
C GLU A 470 -0.64 7.69 -17.58
N ASP A 471 -0.09 8.14 -16.45
CA ASP A 471 0.80 7.31 -15.62
C ASP A 471 0.11 6.05 -15.07
N ILE A 472 -1.18 6.14 -14.72
CA ILE A 472 -1.91 5.02 -14.16
C ILE A 472 -2.35 4.03 -15.26
N LEU A 473 -2.77 4.54 -16.41
CA LEU A 473 -3.07 3.73 -17.59
C LEU A 473 -1.83 2.96 -18.04
N ASP A 474 -0.66 3.62 -18.06
CA ASP A 474 0.61 2.99 -18.42
C ASP A 474 0.93 1.80 -17.50
N ARG A 475 0.72 1.94 -16.18
CA ARG A 475 0.95 0.86 -15.22
C ARG A 475 -0.04 -0.30 -15.36
N PHE A 476 -1.34 -0.01 -15.54
CA PHE A 476 -2.34 -1.06 -15.74
C PHE A 476 -2.10 -1.82 -17.05
N TYR A 477 -1.77 -1.12 -18.14
CA TYR A 477 -1.46 -1.78 -19.40
C TYR A 477 -0.20 -2.64 -19.29
N GLN A 478 0.88 -2.13 -18.66
CA GLN A 478 2.09 -2.92 -18.40
C GLN A 478 1.80 -4.18 -17.56
N LEU A 479 0.88 -4.12 -16.60
CA LEU A 479 0.43 -5.30 -15.86
C LEU A 479 -0.23 -6.32 -16.81
N PHE A 480 -1.19 -5.91 -17.63
CA PHE A 480 -1.91 -6.81 -18.54
C PHE A 480 -0.97 -7.42 -19.58
N ASP A 481 -0.08 -6.63 -20.15
CA ASP A 481 0.96 -7.07 -21.08
C ASP A 481 1.96 -8.01 -20.38
N SER A 482 2.32 -7.77 -19.12
CA SER A 482 3.20 -8.66 -18.35
C SER A 482 2.55 -10.02 -18.07
N ILE A 483 1.24 -10.05 -17.78
CA ILE A 483 0.49 -11.31 -17.64
C ILE A 483 0.51 -12.07 -18.95
N TYR A 484 0.22 -11.42 -20.08
CA TYR A 484 0.27 -12.07 -21.39
C TYR A 484 1.68 -12.56 -21.75
N LYS A 485 2.72 -11.76 -21.48
CA LYS A 485 4.13 -12.17 -21.68
C LYS A 485 4.49 -13.39 -20.84
N TYR A 486 4.02 -13.48 -19.61
CA TYR A 486 4.21 -14.70 -18.80
C TYR A 486 3.58 -15.92 -19.48
N ILE A 487 2.36 -15.78 -20.00
CA ILE A 487 1.67 -16.85 -20.74
C ILE A 487 2.50 -17.27 -21.94
N GLN A 488 2.94 -16.32 -22.75
CA GLN A 488 3.76 -16.57 -23.92
C GLN A 488 5.07 -17.29 -23.56
N ASP A 489 5.76 -16.83 -22.50
CA ASP A 489 7.02 -17.41 -22.06
C ASP A 489 6.83 -18.83 -21.50
N PHE A 490 5.74 -19.10 -20.78
CA PHE A 490 5.40 -20.45 -20.32
C PHE A 490 5.10 -21.40 -21.48
N LEU A 491 4.29 -20.96 -22.45
CA LEU A 491 3.98 -21.75 -23.64
C LEU A 491 5.22 -22.01 -24.49
N ALA A 492 6.09 -21.01 -24.64
CA ALA A 492 7.37 -21.14 -25.33
C ALA A 492 8.30 -22.12 -24.61
N PHE A 493 8.34 -22.10 -23.28
CA PHE A 493 9.09 -23.07 -22.49
C PHE A 493 8.57 -24.50 -22.71
N CYS A 494 7.26 -24.71 -22.73
CA CYS A 494 6.68 -26.02 -23.03
C CYS A 494 7.02 -26.49 -24.45
N ASP A 495 6.93 -25.61 -25.45
CA ASP A 495 7.29 -25.91 -26.84
C ASP A 495 8.79 -26.24 -27.00
N GLN A 496 9.66 -25.52 -26.28
CA GLN A 496 11.10 -25.80 -26.22
C GLN A 496 11.39 -27.17 -25.59
N LEU A 497 10.65 -27.57 -24.56
CA LEU A 497 10.76 -28.89 -23.97
C LEU A 497 10.32 -30.00 -24.93
N GLU A 498 9.20 -29.80 -25.63
CA GLU A 498 8.69 -30.77 -26.61
C GLU A 498 9.67 -30.95 -27.78
N LYS A 499 10.29 -29.86 -28.25
CA LYS A 499 11.29 -29.86 -29.32
C LYS A 499 12.68 -30.34 -28.88
N GLY A 500 12.87 -30.64 -27.60
CA GLY A 500 14.15 -31.11 -27.06
C GLY A 500 15.26 -30.05 -27.06
N PHE A 501 14.92 -28.76 -26.95
CA PHE A 501 15.89 -27.66 -26.83
C PHE A 501 16.81 -27.87 -25.63
N PHE A 502 16.24 -28.33 -24.52
CA PHE A 502 16.98 -28.72 -23.34
C PHE A 502 17.45 -30.18 -23.50
N ILE A 503 18.62 -30.37 -24.11
CA ILE A 503 19.15 -31.69 -24.52
C ILE A 503 19.02 -32.77 -23.43
N GLN A 504 19.17 -32.41 -22.15
CA GLN A 504 19.15 -33.33 -21.01
C GLN A 504 17.77 -33.47 -20.34
N HIS A 505 16.79 -32.62 -20.69
CA HIS A 505 15.53 -32.50 -19.97
C HIS A 505 14.33 -32.61 -20.92
N ASN A 506 13.42 -33.49 -20.54
CA ASN A 506 12.07 -33.57 -21.09
C ASN A 506 11.06 -33.46 -19.94
N LEU A 507 9.78 -33.34 -20.28
CA LEU A 507 8.70 -33.17 -19.30
C LEU A 507 8.69 -34.28 -18.22
N ALA A 508 8.89 -35.54 -18.61
CA ALA A 508 8.94 -36.68 -17.69
C ALA A 508 10.13 -36.59 -16.72
N ASN A 509 11.33 -36.30 -17.23
CA ASN A 509 12.54 -36.17 -16.43
C ASN A 509 12.46 -35.00 -15.44
N ILE A 510 11.84 -33.89 -15.84
CA ILE A 510 11.60 -32.74 -14.95
C ILE A 510 10.67 -33.15 -13.80
N LEU A 511 9.59 -33.88 -14.09
CA LEU A 511 8.64 -34.34 -13.08
C LEU A 511 9.18 -35.48 -12.20
N LEU A 512 10.24 -36.19 -12.62
CA LEU A 512 10.96 -37.14 -11.77
C LEU A 512 11.90 -36.44 -10.78
N ASN A 513 12.40 -35.25 -11.13
CA ASN A 513 13.21 -34.43 -10.24
C ASN A 513 12.31 -33.69 -9.23
N THR A 514 12.68 -33.68 -7.95
CA THR A 514 11.90 -33.01 -6.89
C THR A 514 11.76 -31.50 -7.14
N ASP A 515 12.87 -30.80 -7.39
CA ASP A 515 12.88 -29.35 -7.61
C ASP A 515 12.15 -29.01 -8.92
N GLY A 516 12.38 -29.79 -9.98
CA GLY A 516 11.71 -29.65 -11.27
C GLY A 516 10.20 -29.83 -11.18
N ALA A 517 9.74 -30.85 -10.44
CA ALA A 517 8.32 -31.09 -10.22
C ALA A 517 7.66 -29.95 -9.45
N GLN A 518 8.29 -29.47 -8.36
CA GLN A 518 7.79 -28.33 -7.58
C GLN A 518 7.66 -27.08 -8.45
N LEU A 519 8.72 -26.71 -9.16
CA LEU A 519 8.74 -25.50 -9.98
C LEU A 519 7.76 -25.56 -11.16
N LEU A 520 7.59 -26.72 -11.79
CA LEU A 520 6.66 -26.86 -12.91
C LEU A 520 5.20 -26.78 -12.43
N CYS A 521 4.90 -27.40 -11.29
CA CYS A 521 3.59 -27.29 -10.64
C CYS A 521 3.31 -25.83 -10.24
N GLU A 522 4.28 -25.15 -9.64
CA GLU A 522 4.15 -23.75 -9.23
C GLU A 522 4.01 -22.79 -10.43
N ALA A 523 4.77 -23.00 -11.51
CA ALA A 523 4.66 -22.17 -12.70
C ALA A 523 3.26 -22.24 -13.33
N LEU A 524 2.68 -23.44 -13.42
CA LEU A 524 1.31 -23.63 -13.92
C LEU A 524 0.26 -23.13 -12.93
N TYR A 525 0.49 -23.27 -11.63
CA TYR A 525 -0.38 -22.71 -10.59
C TYR A 525 -0.41 -21.19 -10.62
N LEU A 526 0.75 -20.52 -10.62
CA LEU A 526 0.85 -19.06 -10.69
C LEU A 526 0.19 -18.53 -11.97
N TYR A 527 0.30 -19.26 -13.07
CA TYR A 527 -0.44 -18.97 -14.29
C TYR A 527 -1.96 -18.90 -14.01
N GLY A 528 -2.55 -19.97 -13.49
CA GLY A 528 -3.99 -19.99 -13.18
C GLY A 528 -4.38 -18.93 -12.14
N VAL A 529 -3.54 -18.68 -11.14
CA VAL A 529 -3.78 -17.64 -10.12
C VAL A 529 -3.81 -16.25 -10.75
N MET A 530 -2.90 -15.92 -11.67
CA MET A 530 -2.92 -14.63 -12.38
C MET A 530 -4.23 -14.41 -13.12
N LEU A 531 -4.75 -15.44 -13.81
CA LEU A 531 -6.04 -15.36 -14.49
C LEU A 531 -7.19 -15.16 -13.48
N LEU A 532 -7.25 -15.97 -12.42
CA LEU A 532 -8.31 -15.86 -11.40
C LEU A 532 -8.30 -14.49 -10.74
N LEU A 533 -7.14 -14.03 -10.26
CA LEU A 533 -7.01 -12.75 -9.57
C LEU A 533 -7.30 -11.57 -10.49
N LEU A 534 -6.92 -11.64 -11.76
CA LEU A 534 -7.19 -10.57 -12.71
C LEU A 534 -8.70 -10.31 -12.81
N ASP A 535 -9.51 -11.35 -12.94
CA ASP A 535 -10.96 -11.22 -13.08
C ASP A 535 -11.68 -10.99 -11.73
N GLN A 536 -11.12 -11.50 -10.63
CA GLN A 536 -11.66 -11.31 -9.28
C GLN A 536 -11.38 -9.92 -8.70
N ARG A 537 -10.24 -9.33 -9.01
CA ARG A 537 -9.79 -8.07 -8.42
C ARG A 537 -10.01 -6.87 -9.33
N ILE A 538 -10.07 -7.07 -10.65
CA ILE A 538 -10.28 -6.00 -11.62
C ILE A 538 -11.49 -6.36 -12.50
N PRO A 539 -12.66 -5.74 -12.27
CA PRO A 539 -13.87 -6.06 -13.01
C PRO A 539 -13.69 -5.95 -14.52
N GLY A 540 -14.26 -6.88 -15.29
CA GLY A 540 -14.18 -6.90 -16.75
C GLY A 540 -14.44 -5.55 -17.44
N PRO A 541 -15.54 -4.84 -17.13
CA PRO A 541 -15.81 -3.53 -17.74
C PRO A 541 -14.75 -2.47 -17.46
N ALA A 542 -14.13 -2.51 -16.27
CA ALA A 542 -13.04 -1.59 -15.93
C ALA A 542 -11.77 -1.92 -16.74
N ARG A 543 -11.46 -3.21 -16.92
CA ARG A 543 -10.33 -3.67 -17.75
C ARG A 543 -10.47 -3.21 -19.20
N GLU A 544 -11.66 -3.38 -19.79
CA GLU A 544 -11.92 -2.94 -21.17
C GLU A 544 -11.74 -1.42 -21.31
N ARG A 545 -12.32 -0.63 -20.39
CA ARG A 545 -12.17 0.84 -20.38
C ARG A 545 -10.73 1.30 -20.26
N MET A 546 -9.94 0.66 -19.39
CA MET A 546 -8.52 0.99 -19.21
C MET A 546 -7.71 0.69 -20.47
N VAL A 547 -7.93 -0.48 -21.10
CA VAL A 547 -7.22 -0.87 -22.32
C VAL A 547 -7.57 0.08 -23.47
N ILE A 548 -8.83 0.46 -23.64
CA ILE A 548 -9.24 1.40 -24.70
C ILE A 548 -8.74 2.81 -24.43
N ALA A 549 -8.81 3.30 -23.20
CA ALA A 549 -8.24 4.59 -22.83
C ALA A 549 -6.73 4.64 -23.13
N PHE A 550 -5.99 3.59 -22.79
CA PHE A 550 -4.57 3.46 -23.12
C PHE A 550 -4.34 3.42 -24.64
N PHE A 551 -5.13 2.63 -25.37
CA PHE A 551 -5.06 2.50 -26.84
C PHE A 551 -5.27 3.85 -27.54
N ARG A 552 -6.27 4.62 -27.11
CA ARG A 552 -6.55 5.97 -27.63
C ARG A 552 -5.41 6.95 -27.35
N ASN A 553 -4.73 6.83 -26.20
CA ASN A 553 -3.62 7.70 -25.82
C ASN A 553 -2.32 7.42 -26.61
N LYS A 554 -1.90 6.16 -26.72
CA LYS A 554 -0.61 5.79 -27.36
C LYS A 554 -0.74 5.48 -28.86
N GLY A 555 -1.95 5.17 -29.33
CA GLY A 555 -2.21 4.76 -30.72
C GLY A 555 -1.88 3.29 -30.99
N GLU A 556 -2.45 2.76 -32.08
CA GLU A 556 -2.33 1.35 -32.48
C GLU A 556 -0.87 0.94 -32.76
N SER A 557 -0.08 1.83 -33.36
CA SER A 557 1.30 1.55 -33.76
C SER A 557 2.27 1.36 -32.58
N ALA A 558 1.88 1.74 -31.37
CA ALA A 558 2.70 1.61 -30.17
C ALA A 558 2.52 0.25 -29.45
N LEU A 559 1.63 -0.62 -29.93
CA LEU A 559 1.14 -1.76 -29.17
C LEU A 559 1.29 -3.10 -29.91
N GLU A 560 2.41 -3.77 -29.67
CA GLU A 560 2.74 -5.06 -30.31
C GLU A 560 1.74 -6.20 -29.98
N ASN A 561 1.22 -6.24 -28.75
CA ASN A 561 0.40 -7.36 -28.24
C ASN A 561 -1.08 -7.00 -27.96
N ILE A 562 -1.60 -5.95 -28.60
CA ILE A 562 -2.93 -5.40 -28.23
C ILE A 562 -4.07 -6.42 -28.35
N ASP A 563 -4.08 -7.24 -29.40
CA ASP A 563 -5.16 -8.20 -29.63
C ASP A 563 -5.25 -9.26 -28.53
N GLU A 564 -4.09 -9.75 -28.07
CA GLU A 564 -4.03 -10.75 -27.02
C GLU A 564 -4.29 -10.15 -25.63
N VAL A 565 -3.83 -8.91 -25.39
CA VAL A 565 -4.20 -8.15 -24.19
C VAL A 565 -5.71 -7.90 -24.16
N CYS A 566 -6.33 -7.58 -25.30
CA CYS A 566 -7.79 -7.46 -25.42
C CYS A 566 -8.48 -8.80 -25.13
N LYS A 567 -7.99 -9.91 -25.68
CA LYS A 567 -8.53 -11.26 -25.41
C LYS A 567 -8.44 -11.63 -23.92
N LEU A 568 -7.36 -11.24 -23.24
CA LEU A 568 -7.15 -11.39 -21.80
C LEU A 568 -8.12 -10.55 -20.97
N CYS A 569 -8.31 -9.29 -21.36
CA CYS A 569 -9.11 -8.31 -20.62
C CYS A 569 -10.61 -8.36 -20.92
N ARG A 570 -11.03 -9.06 -21.99
CA ARG A 570 -12.43 -9.12 -22.41
C ARG A 570 -13.34 -9.66 -21.31
N VAL A 571 -14.48 -9.01 -21.13
CA VAL A 571 -15.49 -9.35 -20.11
C VAL A 571 -15.83 -10.85 -20.16
N THR A 572 -15.87 -11.47 -18.98
CA THR A 572 -16.24 -12.87 -18.76
C THR A 572 -17.71 -13.01 -18.33
N GLY A 573 -18.35 -11.90 -17.99
CA GLY A 573 -19.67 -11.85 -17.35
C GLY A 573 -19.61 -11.96 -15.82
N PHE A 574 -18.45 -12.26 -15.26
CA PHE A 574 -18.24 -12.30 -13.82
C PHE A 574 -18.04 -10.87 -13.28
N LEU A 575 -18.72 -10.56 -12.17
CA LEU A 575 -18.50 -9.33 -11.41
C LEU A 575 -18.24 -9.72 -9.95
N PRO A 576 -17.26 -9.11 -9.27
CA PRO A 576 -17.01 -9.39 -7.87
C PRO A 576 -18.28 -9.17 -7.03
N GLY A 577 -18.70 -10.19 -6.28
CA GLY A 577 -19.92 -10.17 -5.46
C GLY A 577 -21.21 -10.58 -6.19
N SER A 578 -21.17 -10.87 -7.50
CA SER A 578 -22.31 -11.41 -8.24
C SER A 578 -22.21 -12.95 -8.39
N PRO A 579 -23.32 -13.66 -8.65
CA PRO A 579 -23.27 -15.10 -8.89
C PRO A 579 -22.40 -15.43 -10.10
N LYS A 580 -21.61 -16.50 -9.98
CA LYS A 580 -20.70 -16.96 -11.04
C LYS A 580 -21.50 -17.30 -12.32
N PRO A 581 -21.11 -16.79 -13.50
CA PRO A 581 -21.74 -17.15 -14.76
C PRO A 581 -21.61 -18.65 -15.07
N ALA A 582 -22.49 -19.18 -15.92
CA ALA A 582 -22.38 -20.56 -16.37
C ALA A 582 -21.05 -20.81 -17.09
N GLN A 583 -20.36 -21.91 -16.74
CA GLN A 583 -19.06 -22.31 -17.30
C GLN A 583 -17.93 -21.30 -16.99
N TYR A 584 -18.02 -20.64 -15.84
CA TYR A 584 -16.97 -19.82 -15.25
C TYR A 584 -16.30 -20.56 -14.08
N PRO A 585 -14.95 -20.60 -13.99
CA PRO A 585 -13.96 -19.88 -14.80
C PRO A 585 -13.45 -20.64 -16.04
N GLU A 586 -14.00 -21.80 -16.38
CA GLU A 586 -13.46 -22.71 -17.41
C GLU A 586 -13.38 -22.06 -18.79
N ARG A 587 -14.41 -21.29 -19.19
CA ARG A 587 -14.39 -20.53 -20.46
C ARG A 587 -13.29 -19.49 -20.51
N TYR A 588 -12.95 -18.88 -19.37
CA TYR A 588 -11.90 -17.87 -19.32
C TYR A 588 -10.52 -18.52 -19.44
N PHE A 589 -10.29 -19.61 -18.70
CA PHE A 589 -9.07 -20.40 -18.78
C PHE A 589 -8.82 -20.98 -20.18
N LYS A 590 -9.90 -21.39 -20.87
CA LYS A 590 -9.82 -21.90 -22.25
C LYS A 590 -9.27 -20.87 -23.25
N ARG A 591 -9.32 -19.56 -22.97
CA ARG A 591 -8.78 -18.53 -23.88
C ARG A 591 -7.27 -18.66 -24.07
N PHE A 592 -6.56 -19.15 -23.04
CA PHE A 592 -5.12 -19.35 -23.04
C PHE A 592 -4.78 -20.74 -22.49
N ALA A 593 -5.32 -21.79 -23.09
CA ALA A 593 -5.09 -23.15 -22.61
C ALA A 593 -3.61 -23.58 -22.78
N PRO A 594 -2.95 -24.08 -21.72
CA PRO A 594 -1.64 -24.72 -21.81
C PRO A 594 -1.73 -26.07 -22.57
N PRO A 595 -0.59 -26.65 -22.97
CA PRO A 595 -0.56 -27.97 -23.59
C PRO A 595 -1.22 -29.02 -22.69
N LYS A 596 -2.16 -29.80 -23.25
CA LYS A 596 -2.95 -30.79 -22.50
C LYS A 596 -2.08 -31.83 -21.80
N GLU A 597 -0.99 -32.25 -22.44
CA GLU A 597 -0.04 -33.21 -21.88
C GLU A 597 0.62 -32.69 -20.61
N VAL A 598 1.11 -31.44 -20.62
CA VAL A 598 1.71 -30.79 -19.45
C VAL A 598 0.72 -30.74 -18.29
N VAL A 599 -0.52 -30.28 -18.56
CA VAL A 599 -1.58 -30.19 -17.54
C VAL A 599 -1.89 -31.58 -16.98
N SER A 600 -2.05 -32.60 -17.84
CA SER A 600 -2.38 -33.96 -17.43
C SER A 600 -1.27 -34.60 -16.59
N MET A 601 0.00 -34.41 -16.97
CA MET A 601 1.13 -34.96 -16.23
C MET A 601 1.32 -34.25 -14.88
N VAL A 602 1.11 -32.93 -14.81
CA VAL A 602 1.13 -32.17 -13.55
C VAL A 602 0.00 -32.63 -12.63
N ILE A 603 -1.24 -32.77 -13.13
CA ILE A 603 -2.37 -33.29 -12.34
C ILE A 603 -2.06 -34.70 -11.84
N GLY A 604 -1.57 -35.59 -12.71
CA GLY A 604 -1.18 -36.94 -12.32
C GLY A 604 -0.13 -36.95 -11.20
N LYS A 605 0.91 -36.11 -11.31
CA LYS A 605 1.95 -35.97 -10.29
C LYS A 605 1.40 -35.47 -8.95
N LEU A 606 0.54 -34.44 -8.99
CA LEU A 606 -0.16 -33.90 -7.82
C LEU A 606 -1.16 -34.90 -7.23
N GLN A 607 -1.68 -35.84 -8.02
CA GLN A 607 -2.59 -36.88 -7.55
C GLN A 607 -1.84 -38.07 -6.92
N THR A 608 -0.62 -38.40 -7.34
CA THR A 608 0.09 -39.62 -6.89
C THR A 608 1.09 -39.35 -5.78
N ASP A 609 1.78 -38.21 -5.79
CA ASP A 609 2.98 -37.99 -4.97
C ASP A 609 2.75 -36.94 -3.87
N ASP A 610 3.70 -36.80 -2.94
CA ASP A 610 3.81 -35.66 -2.01
C ASP A 610 4.92 -34.74 -2.55
N VAL A 611 4.55 -33.87 -3.49
CA VAL A 611 5.47 -33.01 -4.25
C VAL A 611 6.24 -32.06 -3.33
N TYR A 612 5.62 -31.65 -2.22
CA TYR A 612 6.18 -30.69 -1.27
C TYR A 612 6.84 -31.33 -0.04
N LEU A 613 6.99 -32.66 -0.05
CA LEU A 613 7.73 -33.44 0.95
C LEU A 613 7.30 -33.12 2.40
N GLN A 614 5.99 -33.00 2.64
CA GLN A 614 5.46 -32.65 3.97
C GLN A 614 5.25 -33.89 4.88
N GLU A 615 5.39 -35.10 4.35
CA GLU A 615 5.27 -36.36 5.09
C GLU A 615 6.11 -36.46 6.37
N PRO A 616 7.40 -36.06 6.40
CA PRO A 616 8.18 -36.10 7.64
C PRO A 616 7.63 -35.18 8.75
N ALA A 617 6.99 -34.06 8.38
CA ALA A 617 6.40 -33.12 9.33
C ALA A 617 5.01 -33.58 9.82
N PHE A 618 4.26 -34.31 8.98
CA PHE A 618 2.92 -34.78 9.28
C PHE A 618 2.76 -36.28 9.00
N PRO A 619 3.39 -37.16 9.81
CA PRO A 619 3.41 -38.61 9.55
C PRO A 619 2.09 -39.32 9.91
N HIS A 620 1.24 -38.68 10.72
CA HIS A 620 -0.02 -39.29 11.16
C HIS A 620 -1.05 -39.30 10.02
N ARG A 621 -1.80 -40.40 9.88
CA ARG A 621 -2.79 -40.57 8.81
C ARG A 621 -3.89 -39.51 8.84
N ASP A 622 -4.26 -39.08 10.05
CA ASP A 622 -5.29 -38.05 10.25
C ASP A 622 -4.83 -36.65 9.84
N HIS A 623 -3.52 -36.42 9.69
CA HIS A 623 -2.98 -35.13 9.23
C HIS A 623 -2.85 -35.06 7.71
N ARG A 624 -3.45 -36.00 6.97
CA ARG A 624 -3.29 -36.10 5.51
C ARG A 624 -3.63 -34.80 4.78
N SER A 625 -4.71 -34.14 5.15
CA SER A 625 -5.16 -32.94 4.44
C SER A 625 -4.36 -31.71 4.82
N THR A 626 -3.87 -31.63 6.06
CA THR A 626 -2.88 -30.61 6.45
C THR A 626 -1.57 -30.81 5.69
N ARG A 627 -1.09 -32.05 5.61
CA ARG A 627 0.12 -32.43 4.86
C ARG A 627 0.03 -32.02 3.39
N LEU A 628 -1.12 -32.28 2.75
CA LEU A 628 -1.32 -32.01 1.33
C LEU A 628 -1.96 -30.65 1.06
N ALA A 629 -2.10 -29.74 2.04
CA ALA A 629 -2.86 -28.50 1.89
C ALA A 629 -2.33 -27.57 0.79
N ALA A 630 -1.00 -27.40 0.72
CA ALA A 630 -0.36 -26.61 -0.33
C ALA A 630 -0.61 -27.23 -1.72
N GLN A 631 -0.43 -28.54 -1.83
CA GLN A 631 -0.65 -29.30 -3.05
C GLN A 631 -2.12 -29.27 -3.50
N ALA A 632 -3.04 -29.35 -2.56
CA ALA A 632 -4.47 -29.27 -2.78
C ALA A 632 -4.87 -27.90 -3.37
N SER A 633 -4.23 -26.83 -2.87
CA SER A 633 -4.42 -25.46 -3.39
C SER A 633 -3.94 -25.31 -4.83
N VAL A 634 -2.76 -25.87 -5.14
CA VAL A 634 -2.21 -25.94 -6.51
C VAL A 634 -3.14 -26.72 -7.42
N LEU A 635 -3.55 -27.91 -7.00
CA LEU A 635 -4.41 -28.80 -7.77
C LEU A 635 -5.77 -28.16 -8.08
N TYR A 636 -6.38 -27.49 -7.10
CA TYR A 636 -7.65 -26.78 -7.28
C TYR A 636 -7.59 -25.76 -8.44
N VAL A 637 -6.53 -24.96 -8.50
CA VAL A 637 -6.36 -23.97 -9.58
C VAL A 637 -6.03 -24.64 -10.91
N VAL A 638 -5.15 -25.65 -10.91
CA VAL A 638 -4.72 -26.34 -12.13
C VAL A 638 -5.87 -27.10 -12.81
N LEU A 639 -6.82 -27.64 -12.03
CA LEU A 639 -7.99 -28.34 -12.56
C LEU A 639 -8.85 -27.46 -13.49
N TYR A 640 -8.83 -26.14 -13.35
CA TYR A 640 -9.54 -25.25 -14.28
C TYR A 640 -8.95 -25.24 -15.71
N PHE A 641 -7.70 -25.69 -15.89
CA PHE A 641 -7.14 -25.93 -17.22
C PHE A 641 -7.58 -27.28 -17.82
N ALA A 642 -8.18 -28.18 -17.03
CA ALA A 642 -8.68 -29.48 -17.45
C ALA A 642 -10.17 -29.67 -17.13
N PRO A 643 -11.07 -28.88 -17.78
CA PRO A 643 -12.51 -28.93 -17.50
C PRO A 643 -13.14 -30.29 -17.81
N ASP A 644 -12.55 -31.07 -18.72
CA ASP A 644 -13.01 -32.43 -19.03
C ASP A 644 -12.94 -33.35 -17.80
N ILE A 645 -11.87 -33.21 -16.99
CA ILE A 645 -11.72 -33.98 -15.74
C ILE A 645 -12.80 -33.58 -14.73
N LEU A 646 -13.04 -32.26 -14.58
CA LEU A 646 -14.04 -31.71 -13.66
C LEU A 646 -15.48 -32.16 -14.00
N ILE A 647 -15.84 -32.21 -15.28
CA ILE A 647 -17.23 -32.40 -15.73
C ILE A 647 -17.53 -33.87 -16.08
N HIS A 648 -16.60 -34.56 -16.73
CA HIS A 648 -16.85 -35.86 -17.34
C HIS A 648 -16.20 -37.03 -16.59
N GLU A 649 -15.02 -36.84 -15.96
CA GLU A 649 -14.25 -37.92 -15.34
C GLU A 649 -14.52 -38.10 -13.84
N LYS A 650 -15.70 -38.64 -13.51
CA LYS A 650 -16.15 -38.82 -12.12
C LYS A 650 -15.23 -39.71 -11.26
N SER A 651 -14.57 -40.71 -11.85
CA SER A 651 -13.66 -41.60 -11.13
C SER A 651 -12.40 -40.87 -10.69
N THR A 652 -11.74 -40.17 -11.63
CA THR A 652 -10.54 -39.38 -11.40
C THR A 652 -10.79 -38.30 -10.35
N MET A 653 -11.91 -37.57 -10.48
CA MET A 653 -12.29 -36.54 -9.51
C MET A 653 -12.59 -37.11 -8.13
N ARG A 654 -13.18 -38.31 -8.02
CA ARG A 654 -13.40 -38.95 -6.72
C ARG A 654 -12.07 -39.26 -6.03
N GLU A 655 -11.10 -39.81 -6.76
CA GLU A 655 -9.77 -40.07 -6.20
C GLU A 655 -9.07 -38.79 -5.73
N ILE A 656 -9.18 -37.70 -6.49
CA ILE A 656 -8.65 -36.39 -6.12
C ILE A 656 -9.32 -35.88 -4.82
N VAL A 657 -10.65 -35.93 -4.74
CA VAL A 657 -11.41 -35.48 -3.57
C VAL A 657 -11.07 -36.33 -2.35
N ASP A 658 -11.09 -37.65 -2.47
CA ASP A 658 -10.74 -38.56 -1.38
C ASP A 658 -9.30 -38.36 -0.90
N ARG A 659 -8.40 -37.90 -1.77
CA ARG A 659 -6.99 -37.65 -1.45
C ARG A 659 -6.75 -36.30 -0.79
N HIS A 660 -7.34 -35.23 -1.31
CA HIS A 660 -6.96 -33.85 -0.98
C HIS A 660 -8.03 -33.08 -0.19
N PHE A 661 -9.30 -33.48 -0.29
CA PHE A 661 -10.45 -32.69 0.17
C PHE A 661 -11.43 -33.52 1.04
N ASN A 662 -10.94 -34.56 1.72
CA ASN A 662 -11.78 -35.50 2.46
C ASN A 662 -12.43 -34.86 3.71
N ASP A 663 -11.69 -34.01 4.40
CA ASP A 663 -12.04 -33.41 5.70
C ASP A 663 -11.86 -31.87 5.72
N ASN A 664 -11.30 -31.28 4.66
CA ASN A 664 -11.19 -29.83 4.51
C ASN A 664 -11.84 -29.33 3.21
N PHE A 665 -12.91 -28.57 3.36
CA PHE A 665 -13.67 -27.97 2.26
C PHE A 665 -13.31 -26.50 2.01
N ILE A 666 -12.45 -25.90 2.86
CA ILE A 666 -11.97 -24.53 2.69
C ILE A 666 -10.51 -24.55 2.25
N ILE A 667 -10.26 -24.06 1.05
CA ILE A 667 -8.93 -24.07 0.43
C ILE A 667 -8.41 -22.64 0.33
N THR A 668 -7.16 -22.43 0.72
CA THR A 668 -6.46 -21.17 0.48
C THR A 668 -5.96 -21.11 -0.96
N THR A 669 -6.61 -20.34 -1.82
CA THR A 669 -6.25 -20.28 -3.25
C THR A 669 -5.03 -19.41 -3.52
N TYR A 670 -4.89 -18.26 -2.84
CA TYR A 670 -3.68 -17.42 -2.87
C TYR A 670 -3.78 -16.29 -1.83
N MET A 671 -2.71 -16.03 -1.04
CA MET A 671 -2.55 -14.85 -0.14
C MET A 671 -3.85 -14.36 0.54
N GLY A 672 -4.50 -15.22 1.33
CA GLY A 672 -5.71 -14.87 2.09
C GLY A 672 -7.03 -15.03 1.33
N ASN A 673 -7.01 -15.27 0.02
CA ASN A 673 -8.21 -15.71 -0.70
C ASN A 673 -8.51 -17.18 -0.38
N VAL A 674 -9.78 -17.45 -0.08
CA VAL A 674 -10.27 -18.79 0.20
C VAL A 674 -11.36 -19.19 -0.79
N ALA A 675 -11.39 -20.47 -1.14
CA ALA A 675 -12.47 -21.11 -1.86
C ALA A 675 -13.17 -22.09 -0.92
N ASP A 676 -14.48 -21.90 -0.75
CA ASP A 676 -15.34 -22.85 -0.06
C ASP A 676 -15.93 -23.81 -1.10
N LEU A 677 -15.59 -25.10 -0.98
CA LEU A 677 -16.06 -26.16 -1.85
C LEU A 677 -17.45 -26.69 -1.49
N SER A 678 -18.03 -26.26 -0.36
CA SER A 678 -19.37 -26.69 0.07
C SER A 678 -20.51 -25.89 -0.59
N LEU A 679 -20.17 -24.76 -1.22
CA LEU A 679 -21.05 -23.86 -1.96
C LEU A 679 -21.09 -24.22 -3.45
#